data_AF-A0A2S6QB91-F1
#
_entry.id   AF-A0A2S6QB91-F1
#
_cell.length_a   1.000
_cell.length_b   1.000
_cell.length_c   1.000
_cell.angle_alpha   90.00
_cell.angle_beta   90.00
_cell.angle_gamma   90.00
#
_symmetry.space_group_name_H-M   'P 1'
#
loop_
_entity.id
_entity.type
_entity.pdbx_description
1 polymer ?
#
loop_
_entity_poly.entity_id
_entity_poly.type
_entity_poly.pdbx_seq_one_letter_code
_entity_poly.pdbx_strand_id
1 'polypeptide(L)'
;MIRPRLIPVILLKHGQIVRSQLFRIHQVIGNPVSTIRRLSNWNVDEVVLLDISDTDYHDLRREDLQLRYDDTSTLSLLEKISEVCFMPLAFGGRISTVEDMSARLSAGADKCVINTHAIENPSLITDGAAQFGTQCVVVSIDVLRHEDGRLEVFGSGGKEPTGLDPAAWAKQAEGAGAGEIFLNSIDRDGSGWGYDIDLVRQVVDAVSIPVIACGGVGKYEDFTQGIVEGGASAVAAANIFHFFELSYPLAKNSCIEADIPMRAVGLNSKWFPREPVYDRPRENSILDARMARAENLPAERITTTDSEKGVKWCTQCLYPSVNAAPMEFGDDGVCMGCRMDGMKSEISDTEWDRRRDILVDTLERGRSRDGSRHDCIIAVSGGKDSHFQTHYIKNVLGFNPLLVTYYGNNFTEAGQRNLLRMKDTFDVDHIIYQPSVGLLRKLNRLGFKIMGDMNWHNHIGICTLPMRTAVQHRIPIVIWGEHGYADLCGQYSMNDFVEWTYRNRLEHYCRGYEWNYMVGHEGITTQDMACYRYPSDQELFDTGLRGIHLSNYVYWEANEHGKMVQEKYGFETADEPFDRTYRIMSNLDDMHENGVHDYMKFVKLGYGRCTDHASKDVRANLLSRGQAVDLIRKHDHIKPRDLVRWLEYTGMTETEFDAIADTFRDPRVWEFEDGRWIKPNLWDENDSKFGKGSGDT
;
A
#
# COMPACT_ATOMS: atom_id res chain seq x y z
N MET A 1 -30.02 -6.18 24.74
CA MET A 1 -28.69 -6.81 24.63
C MET A 1 -27.84 -5.92 23.75
N ILE A 2 -26.70 -5.44 24.24
CA ILE A 2 -25.77 -4.63 23.43
C ILE A 2 -25.13 -5.58 22.40
N ARG A 3 -25.09 -5.18 21.13
CA ARG A 3 -24.51 -6.00 20.06
C ARG A 3 -22.98 -5.90 20.10
N PRO A 4 -22.23 -7.01 19.91
CA PRO A 4 -20.78 -6.94 19.76
C PRO A 4 -20.37 -6.02 18.60
N ARG A 5 -19.21 -5.37 18.74
CA ARG A 5 -18.61 -4.51 17.70
C ARG A 5 -17.38 -5.18 17.10
N LEU A 6 -17.19 -5.00 15.79
CA LEU A 6 -15.97 -5.33 15.07
C LEU A 6 -15.23 -4.03 14.74
N ILE A 7 -13.99 -3.89 15.21
CA ILE A 7 -13.27 -2.60 15.23
C ILE A 7 -11.94 -2.70 14.45
N PRO A 8 -11.81 -2.01 13.30
CA PRO A 8 -10.51 -1.84 12.67
C PRO A 8 -9.60 -0.94 13.51
N VAL A 9 -8.36 -1.35 13.68
CA VAL A 9 -7.29 -0.57 14.30
C VAL A 9 -6.36 -0.05 13.20
N ILE A 10 -6.12 1.25 13.19
CA ILE A 10 -5.26 1.95 12.23
C ILE A 10 -4.07 2.52 12.99
N LEU A 11 -2.89 1.96 12.76
CA LEU A 11 -1.65 2.47 13.34
C LEU A 11 -1.07 3.54 12.43
N LEU A 12 -0.77 4.70 13.00
CA LEU A 12 -0.18 5.83 12.28
C LEU A 12 1.28 6.01 12.73
N LYS A 13 2.19 6.11 11.76
CA LYS A 13 3.57 6.53 11.99
C LYS A 13 3.93 7.60 10.97
N HIS A 14 4.36 8.75 11.46
CA HIS A 14 4.61 9.95 10.65
C HIS A 14 3.43 10.25 9.72
N GLY A 15 2.21 10.13 10.25
CA GLY A 15 0.96 10.38 9.54
C GLY A 15 0.58 9.39 8.43
N GLN A 16 1.34 8.31 8.24
CA GLN A 16 1.01 7.22 7.31
C GLN A 16 0.55 5.98 8.06
N ILE A 17 -0.31 5.17 7.44
CA ILE A 17 -0.71 3.88 7.99
C ILE A 17 0.50 2.95 7.96
N VAL A 18 0.78 2.29 9.09
CA VAL A 18 1.75 1.20 9.17
C VAL A 18 1.10 -0.12 9.57
N ARG A 19 1.61 -1.23 9.05
CA ARG A 19 1.41 -2.55 9.68
C ARG A 19 2.32 -2.66 10.89
N SER A 20 1.92 -3.47 11.88
CA SER A 20 2.76 -3.84 13.04
C SER A 20 2.98 -5.35 13.08
N GLN A 21 4.13 -5.75 13.60
CA GLN A 21 4.42 -7.12 14.00
C GLN A 21 5.25 -7.09 15.29
N LEU A 22 4.72 -7.72 16.34
CA LEU A 22 5.34 -7.82 17.68
C LEU A 22 5.79 -6.47 18.25
N PHE A 23 5.10 -5.37 17.91
CA PHE A 23 5.44 -3.98 18.32
C PHE A 23 6.84 -3.50 17.88
N ARG A 24 7.51 -4.21 16.96
CA ARG A 24 8.89 -3.91 16.55
C ARG A 24 8.99 -3.51 15.09
N ILE A 25 8.32 -4.26 14.22
CA ILE A 25 8.42 -4.06 12.77
C ILE A 25 7.21 -3.24 12.32
N HIS A 26 7.50 -2.03 11.82
CA HIS A 26 6.49 -1.12 11.30
C HIS A 26 6.80 -0.81 9.83
N GLN A 27 5.86 -1.07 8.93
CA GLN A 27 6.04 -0.83 7.49
C GLN A 27 4.89 0.03 6.97
N VAL A 28 5.20 1.08 6.22
CA VAL A 28 4.19 1.98 5.66
C VAL A 28 3.38 1.29 4.58
N ILE A 29 2.08 1.13 4.82
CA ILE A 29 1.15 0.45 3.93
C ILE A 29 0.14 1.37 3.27
N GLY A 30 0.11 2.68 3.59
CA GLY A 30 -0.65 3.67 2.82
C GLY A 30 -1.24 4.81 3.63
N ASN A 31 -2.38 5.35 3.18
CA ASN A 31 -2.91 6.62 3.69
C ASN A 31 -4.17 6.47 4.57
N PRO A 32 -4.27 7.21 5.70
CA PRO A 32 -5.43 7.15 6.58
C PRO A 32 -6.73 7.66 5.95
N VAL A 33 -6.74 8.77 5.23
CA VAL A 33 -7.98 9.42 4.74
C VAL A 33 -8.73 8.52 3.74
N SER A 34 -8.02 7.92 2.78
CA SER A 34 -8.62 6.98 1.83
C SER A 34 -9.15 5.72 2.52
N THR A 35 -8.41 5.22 3.51
CA THR A 35 -8.79 4.03 4.28
C THR A 35 -10.03 4.31 5.12
N ILE A 36 -10.07 5.40 5.90
CA ILE A 36 -11.22 5.77 6.72
C ILE A 36 -12.46 6.03 5.86
N ARG A 37 -12.32 6.70 4.70
CA ARG A 37 -13.43 6.86 3.75
C ARG A 37 -14.02 5.51 3.32
N ARG A 38 -13.16 4.51 3.06
CA ARG A 38 -13.58 3.15 2.70
C ARG A 38 -14.31 2.46 3.86
N LEU A 39 -13.76 2.55 5.07
CA LEU A 39 -14.39 2.02 6.28
C LEU A 39 -15.76 2.67 6.54
N SER A 40 -15.90 3.98 6.30
CA SER A 40 -17.16 4.71 6.39
C SER A 40 -18.17 4.24 5.33
N ASN A 41 -17.71 3.94 4.11
CA ASN A 41 -18.56 3.37 3.07
C ASN A 41 -19.10 1.98 3.45
N TRP A 42 -18.30 1.17 4.15
CA TRP A 42 -18.69 -0.15 4.67
C TRP A 42 -19.51 -0.11 5.97
N ASN A 43 -19.83 1.08 6.48
CA ASN A 43 -20.59 1.26 7.72
C ASN A 43 -19.96 0.45 8.88
N VAL A 44 -18.64 0.58 9.01
CA VAL A 44 -17.85 -0.03 10.09
C VAL A 44 -18.38 0.36 11.46
N ASP A 45 -18.21 -0.53 12.44
CA ASP A 45 -18.88 -0.35 13.72
C ASP A 45 -18.32 0.84 14.52
N GLU A 46 -17.00 0.93 14.56
CA GLU A 46 -16.16 1.89 15.28
C GLU A 46 -14.74 1.73 14.74
N VAL A 47 -13.88 2.75 14.87
CA VAL A 47 -12.47 2.68 14.46
C VAL A 47 -11.57 3.19 15.57
N VAL A 48 -10.42 2.54 15.75
CA VAL A 48 -9.36 2.98 16.68
C VAL A 48 -8.16 3.43 15.87
N LEU A 49 -7.72 4.67 16.07
CA LEU A 49 -6.50 5.24 15.48
C LEU A 49 -5.46 5.41 16.58
N LEU A 50 -4.27 4.84 16.40
CA LEU A 50 -3.16 5.00 17.34
C LEU A 50 -1.98 5.64 16.61
N ASP A 51 -1.63 6.85 17.00
CA ASP A 51 -0.39 7.47 16.57
C ASP A 51 0.79 6.95 17.41
N ILE A 52 1.65 6.18 16.76
CA ILE A 52 2.85 5.57 17.32
C ILE A 52 4.13 6.31 16.92
N SER A 53 3.99 7.53 16.38
CA SER A 53 5.12 8.38 16.03
C SER A 53 5.85 8.85 17.30
N ASP A 54 7.18 8.87 17.23
CA ASP A 54 8.01 9.42 18.32
C ASP A 54 7.97 10.96 18.35
N THR A 55 7.52 11.60 17.27
CA THR A 55 7.44 13.06 17.13
C THR A 55 6.08 13.48 16.58
N ASP A 56 5.73 14.78 16.72
CA ASP A 56 4.47 15.31 16.15
C ASP A 56 4.58 15.66 14.66
N TYR A 57 5.79 15.67 14.12
CA TYR A 57 6.07 16.13 12.79
C TYR A 57 5.94 15.00 11.76
N HIS A 58 5.28 15.29 10.65
CA HIS A 58 5.29 14.42 9.47
C HIS A 58 5.38 15.21 8.15
N ASP A 59 6.23 14.75 7.23
CA ASP A 59 6.34 15.33 5.88
C ASP A 59 5.65 14.44 4.84
N LEU A 60 4.32 14.56 4.78
CA LEU A 60 3.47 13.81 3.85
C LEU A 60 3.33 14.49 2.48
N ARG A 61 4.02 15.61 2.25
CA ARG A 61 3.81 16.45 1.07
C ARG A 61 4.52 15.85 -0.13
N ARG A 62 3.71 15.33 -1.05
CA ARG A 62 4.12 14.87 -2.37
C ARG A 62 3.20 15.52 -3.38
N GLU A 63 3.79 16.23 -4.33
CA GLU A 63 3.03 16.98 -5.34
C GLU A 63 2.36 16.08 -6.39
N ASP A 64 2.82 14.83 -6.51
CA ASP A 64 2.29 13.81 -7.42
C ASP A 64 1.23 12.90 -6.80
N LEU A 65 0.84 13.13 -5.54
CA LEU A 65 -0.26 12.45 -4.87
C LEU A 65 -1.46 13.37 -4.75
N GLN A 66 -2.67 12.80 -4.80
CA GLN A 66 -3.90 13.56 -4.62
C GLN A 66 -4.07 14.06 -3.19
N LEU A 67 -3.61 13.29 -2.21
CA LEU A 67 -3.70 13.64 -0.80
C LEU A 67 -2.55 14.57 -0.45
N ARG A 68 -2.92 15.79 -0.04
CA ARG A 68 -1.99 16.85 0.38
C ARG A 68 -2.37 17.31 1.77
N TYR A 69 -1.35 17.49 2.60
CA TYR A 69 -1.47 17.96 3.97
C TYR A 69 -0.80 19.32 4.04
N ASP A 70 -1.59 20.34 4.38
CA ASP A 70 -1.12 21.73 4.49
C ASP A 70 -0.35 21.94 5.81
N ASP A 71 -0.66 21.14 6.83
CA ASP A 71 0.00 21.09 8.12
C ASP A 71 0.67 19.72 8.33
N THR A 72 1.67 19.70 9.23
CA THR A 72 2.50 18.55 9.59
C THR A 72 2.18 18.00 10.98
N SER A 73 1.16 18.54 11.67
CA SER A 73 0.76 18.13 13.03
C SER A 73 -0.25 17.00 13.03
N THR A 74 -0.21 16.17 14.07
CA THR A 74 -1.14 15.04 14.23
C THR A 74 -2.59 15.49 14.41
N LEU A 75 -2.81 16.66 15.00
CA LEU A 75 -4.15 17.22 15.17
C LEU A 75 -4.79 17.61 13.83
N SER A 76 -4.05 18.25 12.93
CA SER A 76 -4.59 18.55 11.60
C SER A 76 -4.88 17.30 10.78
N LEU A 77 -4.04 16.25 10.93
CA LEU A 77 -4.33 14.95 10.34
C LEU A 77 -5.64 14.36 10.89
N LEU A 78 -5.86 14.44 12.21
CA LEU A 78 -7.09 13.99 12.85
C LEU A 78 -8.32 14.78 12.35
N GLU A 79 -8.24 16.09 12.22
CA GLU A 79 -9.30 16.92 11.62
C GLU A 79 -9.63 16.44 10.20
N LYS A 80 -8.61 16.13 9.39
CA LYS A 80 -8.85 15.65 8.03
C LYS A 80 -9.49 14.27 7.99
N ILE A 81 -9.15 13.42 8.96
CA ILE A 81 -9.74 12.10 9.11
C ILE A 81 -11.20 12.22 9.57
N SER A 82 -11.50 13.11 10.52
CA SER A 82 -12.85 13.27 11.07
C SER A 82 -13.85 13.75 10.02
N GLU A 83 -13.43 14.54 9.02
CA GLU A 83 -14.25 14.91 7.86
C GLU A 83 -14.82 13.70 7.07
N VAL A 84 -14.16 12.54 7.16
CA VAL A 84 -14.51 11.33 6.41
C VAL A 84 -14.87 10.15 7.30
N CYS A 85 -14.88 10.34 8.63
CA CYS A 85 -15.14 9.33 9.64
C CYS A 85 -16.58 9.45 10.14
N PHE A 86 -17.45 8.48 9.83
CA PHE A 86 -18.88 8.51 10.20
C PHE A 86 -19.28 7.39 11.16
N MET A 87 -18.29 6.62 11.60
CA MET A 87 -18.35 5.71 12.73
C MET A 87 -17.69 6.39 13.94
N PRO A 88 -17.97 5.92 15.17
CA PRO A 88 -17.25 6.38 16.34
C PRO A 88 -15.72 6.26 16.16
N LEU A 89 -15.00 7.33 16.49
CA LEU A 89 -13.56 7.47 16.33
C LEU A 89 -12.86 7.54 17.68
N ALA A 90 -12.15 6.48 18.05
CA ALA A 90 -11.23 6.49 19.17
C ALA A 90 -9.83 6.86 18.69
N PHE A 91 -9.19 7.85 19.31
CA PHE A 91 -7.85 8.31 18.95
C PHE A 91 -6.88 8.23 20.13
N GLY A 92 -5.73 7.61 19.92
CA GLY A 92 -4.66 7.46 20.91
C GLY A 92 -3.30 7.86 20.37
N GLY A 93 -2.34 7.98 21.28
CA GLY A 93 -0.97 8.41 20.99
C GLY A 93 -0.65 9.76 21.60
N ARG A 94 0.39 9.79 22.44
CA ARG A 94 0.96 11.02 23.03
C ARG A 94 -0.06 11.92 23.75
N ILE A 95 -0.97 11.30 24.51
CA ILE A 95 -1.92 11.99 25.41
C ILE A 95 -1.35 11.88 26.83
N SER A 96 -0.92 12.99 27.41
CA SER A 96 -0.37 13.05 28.76
C SER A 96 -1.16 13.95 29.70
N THR A 97 -2.02 14.80 29.15
CA THR A 97 -2.80 15.80 29.88
C THR A 97 -4.28 15.77 29.50
N VAL A 98 -5.13 16.41 30.31
CA VAL A 98 -6.56 16.58 30.00
C VAL A 98 -6.75 17.58 28.86
N GLU A 99 -5.86 18.55 28.73
CA GLU A 99 -5.78 19.49 27.61
C GLU A 99 -5.50 18.75 26.29
N ASP A 100 -4.62 17.73 26.31
CA ASP A 100 -4.40 16.88 25.15
C ASP A 100 -5.69 16.18 24.72
N MET A 101 -6.43 15.59 25.66
CA MET A 101 -7.74 14.97 25.38
C MET A 101 -8.70 15.98 24.77
N SER A 102 -8.80 17.17 25.38
CA SER A 102 -9.64 18.27 24.87
C SER A 102 -9.32 18.61 23.42
N ALA A 103 -8.02 18.67 23.06
CA ALA A 103 -7.58 18.95 21.70
C ALA A 103 -7.99 17.85 20.71
N ARG A 104 -7.84 16.57 21.07
CA ARG A 104 -8.21 15.44 20.17
C ARG A 104 -9.72 15.34 19.99
N LEU A 105 -10.49 15.54 21.07
CA LEU A 105 -11.95 15.57 21.00
C LEU A 105 -12.45 16.74 20.13
N SER A 106 -11.83 17.93 20.29
CA SER A 106 -12.16 19.12 19.48
C SER A 106 -11.81 18.95 18.00
N ALA A 107 -10.77 18.16 17.68
CA ALA A 107 -10.38 17.81 16.31
C ALA A 107 -11.30 16.75 15.66
N GLY A 108 -12.23 16.17 16.44
CA GLY A 108 -13.26 15.25 15.94
C GLY A 108 -13.12 13.79 16.38
N ALA A 109 -12.26 13.48 17.35
CA ALA A 109 -12.34 12.19 18.03
C ALA A 109 -13.57 12.13 18.95
N ASP A 110 -14.20 10.96 19.06
CA ASP A 110 -15.27 10.71 20.03
C ASP A 110 -14.71 10.20 21.38
N LYS A 111 -13.54 9.55 21.34
CA LYS A 111 -12.88 8.95 22.50
C LYS A 111 -11.37 9.14 22.44
N CYS A 112 -10.74 9.23 23.62
CA CYS A 112 -9.30 9.25 23.78
C CYS A 112 -8.79 7.92 24.33
N VAL A 113 -7.80 7.32 23.65
CA VAL A 113 -7.14 6.09 24.07
C VAL A 113 -5.83 6.44 24.79
N ILE A 114 -5.74 6.10 26.08
CA ILE A 114 -4.57 6.41 26.94
C ILE A 114 -3.93 5.13 27.48
N ASN A 115 -2.59 5.09 27.51
CA ASN A 115 -1.81 4.00 28.10
C ASN A 115 -0.77 4.53 29.09
N THR A 116 0.47 4.80 28.65
CA THR A 116 1.64 5.09 29.50
C THR A 116 1.37 6.12 30.60
N HIS A 117 0.85 7.30 30.25
CA HIS A 117 0.60 8.36 31.24
C HIS A 117 -0.57 8.04 32.19
N ALA A 118 -1.50 7.17 31.80
CA ALA A 118 -2.54 6.69 32.70
C ALA A 118 -1.98 5.71 33.74
N ILE A 119 -0.98 4.90 33.36
CA ILE A 119 -0.24 4.02 34.29
C ILE A 119 0.59 4.86 35.28
N GLU A 120 1.33 5.84 34.77
CA GLU A 120 2.19 6.72 35.58
C GLU A 120 1.39 7.65 36.50
N ASN A 121 0.26 8.18 36.00
CA ASN A 121 -0.63 9.03 36.76
C ASN A 121 -2.11 8.65 36.53
N PRO A 122 -2.68 7.75 37.36
CA PRO A 122 -4.08 7.35 37.26
C PRO A 122 -5.09 8.49 37.42
N SER A 123 -4.70 9.66 37.97
CA SER A 123 -5.60 10.81 38.07
C SER A 123 -6.07 11.30 36.71
N LEU A 124 -5.26 11.12 35.66
CA LEU A 124 -5.59 11.49 34.28
C LEU A 124 -6.91 10.85 33.82
N ILE A 125 -7.18 9.61 34.24
CA ILE A 125 -8.43 8.89 33.96
C ILE A 125 -9.60 9.62 34.65
N THR A 126 -9.46 9.88 35.95
CA THR A 126 -10.48 10.56 36.76
C THR A 126 -10.78 11.96 36.24
N ASP A 127 -9.74 12.73 35.94
CA ASP A 127 -9.84 14.12 35.50
C ASP A 127 -10.48 14.19 34.09
N GLY A 128 -10.06 13.31 33.17
CA GLY A 128 -10.68 13.19 31.85
C GLY A 128 -12.14 12.75 31.92
N ALA A 129 -12.46 11.77 32.78
CA ALA A 129 -13.82 11.29 32.97
C ALA A 129 -14.72 12.36 33.61
N ALA A 130 -14.20 13.16 34.55
CA ALA A 130 -14.94 14.26 35.17
C ALA A 130 -15.25 15.38 34.16
N GLN A 131 -14.34 15.65 33.23
CA GLN A 131 -14.51 16.74 32.25
C GLN A 131 -15.35 16.35 31.03
N PHE A 132 -15.14 15.14 30.48
CA PHE A 132 -15.75 14.72 29.20
C PHE A 132 -16.77 13.60 29.35
N GLY A 133 -16.83 12.93 30.52
CA GLY A 133 -17.62 11.72 30.76
C GLY A 133 -16.82 10.45 30.50
N THR A 134 -17.14 9.38 31.24
CA THR A 134 -16.40 8.11 31.18
C THR A 134 -16.40 7.50 29.79
N GLN A 135 -17.46 7.69 29.00
CA GLN A 135 -17.57 7.16 27.63
C GLN A 135 -16.51 7.68 26.66
N CYS A 136 -15.86 8.81 26.99
CA CYS A 136 -14.79 9.39 26.18
C CYS A 136 -13.39 8.88 26.58
N VAL A 137 -13.25 8.13 27.68
CA VAL A 137 -11.96 7.68 28.21
C VAL A 137 -11.79 6.18 28.02
N VAL A 138 -10.90 5.79 27.10
CA VAL A 138 -10.53 4.40 26.83
C VAL A 138 -9.14 4.14 27.37
N VAL A 139 -8.99 3.17 28.28
CA VAL A 139 -7.68 2.78 28.81
C VAL A 139 -7.14 1.60 28.03
N SER A 140 -6.02 1.81 27.34
CA SER A 140 -5.29 0.77 26.64
C SER A 140 -4.37 0.03 27.60
N ILE A 141 -4.42 -1.30 27.55
CA ILE A 141 -3.61 -2.20 28.37
C ILE A 141 -2.85 -3.13 27.41
N ASP A 142 -1.58 -2.80 27.18
CA ASP A 142 -0.67 -3.64 26.40
C ASP A 142 -0.05 -4.69 27.34
N VAL A 143 -0.17 -5.97 27.00
CA VAL A 143 0.24 -7.08 27.87
C VAL A 143 1.23 -7.98 27.17
N LEU A 144 2.31 -8.32 27.85
CA LEU A 144 3.25 -9.35 27.42
C LEU A 144 3.12 -10.58 28.33
N ARG A 145 3.07 -11.76 27.71
CA ARG A 145 3.25 -13.03 28.40
C ARG A 145 4.73 -13.39 28.45
N HIS A 146 5.27 -13.52 29.66
CA HIS A 146 6.63 -14.00 29.90
C HIS A 146 6.74 -15.51 29.66
N GLU A 147 7.96 -16.01 29.49
CA GLU A 147 8.24 -17.44 29.28
C GLU A 147 7.75 -18.34 30.44
N ASP A 148 7.69 -17.80 31.66
CA ASP A 148 7.16 -18.47 32.86
C ASP A 148 5.62 -18.46 32.94
N GLY A 149 4.95 -17.88 31.94
CA GLY A 149 3.49 -17.76 31.85
C GLY A 149 2.92 -16.53 32.57
N ARG A 150 3.74 -15.74 33.28
CA ARG A 150 3.30 -14.52 33.95
C ARG A 150 2.86 -13.47 32.93
N LEU A 151 1.72 -12.84 33.19
CA LEU A 151 1.22 -11.70 32.42
C LEU A 151 1.63 -10.41 33.10
N GLU A 152 2.11 -9.44 32.31
CA GLU A 152 2.56 -8.15 32.83
C GLU A 152 2.15 -7.03 31.87
N VAL A 153 1.68 -5.92 32.44
CA VAL A 153 1.33 -4.71 31.69
C VAL A 153 2.60 -3.96 31.28
N PHE A 154 2.60 -3.42 30.06
CA PHE A 154 3.70 -2.64 29.49
C PHE A 154 3.25 -1.22 29.11
N GLY A 155 4.16 -0.27 29.32
CA GLY A 155 4.05 1.12 28.86
C GLY A 155 5.04 1.43 27.73
N SER A 156 5.07 2.69 27.32
CA SER A 156 6.04 3.24 26.36
C SER A 156 6.10 2.50 25.03
N GLY A 157 4.92 2.15 24.49
CA GLY A 157 4.80 1.39 23.24
C GLY A 157 5.32 -0.04 23.36
N GLY A 158 5.03 -0.71 24.47
CA GLY A 158 5.42 -2.10 24.72
C GLY A 158 6.89 -2.29 25.15
N LYS A 159 7.59 -1.21 25.55
CA LYS A 159 9.03 -1.24 25.86
C LYS A 159 9.34 -1.34 27.36
N GLU A 160 8.50 -0.75 28.20
CA GLU A 160 8.74 -0.61 29.64
C GLU A 160 7.82 -1.56 30.44
N PRO A 161 8.36 -2.57 31.15
CA PRO A 161 7.56 -3.41 32.05
C PRO A 161 7.14 -2.61 33.29
N THR A 162 5.91 -2.83 33.76
CA THR A 162 5.34 -2.04 34.87
C THR A 162 5.22 -2.81 36.19
N GLY A 163 5.38 -4.14 36.16
CA GLY A 163 5.10 -5.03 37.29
C GLY A 163 3.62 -5.24 37.58
N LEU A 164 2.70 -4.61 36.82
CA LEU A 164 1.26 -4.69 37.08
C LEU A 164 0.65 -5.94 36.44
N ASP A 165 -0.27 -6.58 37.16
CA ASP A 165 -1.16 -7.60 36.63
C ASP A 165 -2.27 -6.95 35.79
N PRO A 166 -2.61 -7.48 34.60
CA PRO A 166 -3.57 -6.85 33.69
C PRO A 166 -4.99 -6.75 34.27
N ALA A 167 -5.46 -7.75 35.02
CA ALA A 167 -6.81 -7.74 35.59
C ALA A 167 -6.90 -6.76 36.78
N ALA A 168 -5.87 -6.73 37.63
CA ALA A 168 -5.77 -5.77 38.72
C ALA A 168 -5.72 -4.33 38.20
N TRP A 169 -4.92 -4.08 37.15
CA TRP A 169 -4.83 -2.78 36.51
C TRP A 169 -6.15 -2.36 35.85
N ALA A 170 -6.81 -3.26 35.11
CA ALA A 170 -8.11 -2.99 34.50
C ALA A 170 -9.17 -2.57 35.53
N LYS A 171 -9.20 -3.24 36.70
CA LYS A 171 -10.11 -2.89 37.80
C LYS A 171 -9.79 -1.53 38.43
N GLN A 172 -8.50 -1.20 38.53
CA GLN A 172 -8.08 0.13 39.00
C GLN A 172 -8.49 1.22 38.00
N ALA A 173 -8.31 0.98 36.70
CA ALA A 173 -8.71 1.90 35.63
C ALA A 173 -10.23 2.12 35.60
N GLU A 174 -11.04 1.06 35.75
CA GLU A 174 -12.50 1.16 35.91
C GLU A 174 -12.86 2.00 37.13
N GLY A 175 -12.24 1.74 38.28
CA GLY A 175 -12.46 2.51 39.51
C GLY A 175 -12.07 3.99 39.40
N ALA A 176 -11.13 4.32 38.50
CA ALA A 176 -10.71 5.69 38.19
C ALA A 176 -11.61 6.37 37.13
N GLY A 177 -12.59 5.68 36.56
CA GLY A 177 -13.55 6.26 35.61
C GLY A 177 -13.29 5.95 34.14
N ALA A 178 -12.50 4.93 33.81
CA ALA A 178 -12.42 4.42 32.45
C ALA A 178 -13.82 3.95 31.98
N GLY A 179 -14.22 4.33 30.77
CA GLY A 179 -15.50 3.86 30.19
C GLY A 179 -15.37 2.56 29.40
N GLU A 180 -14.16 2.22 28.97
CA GLU A 180 -13.86 1.04 28.15
C GLU A 180 -12.38 0.67 28.25
N ILE A 181 -12.07 -0.62 28.17
CA ILE A 181 -10.69 -1.15 28.16
C ILE A 181 -10.34 -1.60 26.74
N PHE A 182 -9.21 -1.15 26.21
CA PHE A 182 -8.62 -1.66 24.98
C PHE A 182 -7.45 -2.60 25.33
N LEU A 183 -7.68 -3.91 25.25
CA LEU A 183 -6.73 -4.92 25.71
C LEU A 183 -5.96 -5.50 24.52
N ASN A 184 -4.65 -5.33 24.51
CA ASN A 184 -3.80 -5.76 23.40
C ASN A 184 -2.69 -6.73 23.86
N SER A 185 -2.62 -7.91 23.25
CA SER A 185 -1.54 -8.87 23.50
C SER A 185 -0.35 -8.58 22.58
N ILE A 186 0.79 -8.24 23.18
CA ILE A 186 2.03 -7.90 22.47
C ILE A 186 2.61 -9.14 21.76
N ASP A 187 2.56 -10.30 22.41
CA ASP A 187 3.08 -11.57 21.87
C ASP A 187 2.21 -12.15 20.74
N ARG A 188 0.95 -11.73 20.64
CA ARG A 188 0.06 -12.10 19.53
C ARG A 188 0.03 -11.05 18.42
N ASP A 189 0.48 -9.82 18.65
CA ASP A 189 0.40 -8.73 17.67
C ASP A 189 1.08 -9.08 16.33
N GLY A 190 0.30 -9.06 15.24
CA GLY A 190 0.76 -9.40 13.90
C GLY A 190 1.15 -10.87 13.68
N SER A 191 0.90 -11.78 14.64
CA SER A 191 1.26 -13.21 14.54
C SER A 191 0.33 -14.05 13.67
N GLY A 192 -0.97 -13.70 13.63
CA GLY A 192 -2.00 -14.51 12.97
C GLY A 192 -2.39 -15.80 13.71
N TRP A 193 -2.06 -15.94 15.00
CA TRP A 193 -2.33 -17.15 15.81
C TRP A 193 -3.65 -17.14 16.60
N GLY A 194 -4.53 -16.18 16.33
CA GLY A 194 -5.75 -15.91 17.10
C GLY A 194 -5.48 -15.09 18.37
N TYR A 195 -6.56 -14.61 18.99
CA TYR A 195 -6.51 -13.85 20.25
C TYR A 195 -5.95 -14.68 21.41
N ASP A 196 -5.34 -14.02 22.40
CA ASP A 196 -5.05 -14.65 23.71
C ASP A 196 -6.34 -14.74 24.53
N ILE A 197 -7.10 -15.81 24.33
CA ILE A 197 -8.42 -16.01 24.97
C ILE A 197 -8.32 -16.04 26.49
N ASP A 198 -7.25 -16.63 27.06
CA ASP A 198 -7.07 -16.71 28.51
C ASP A 198 -6.89 -15.32 29.12
N LEU A 199 -6.04 -14.49 28.49
CA LEU A 199 -5.84 -13.10 28.88
C LEU A 199 -7.16 -12.29 28.77
N VAL A 200 -7.87 -12.43 27.64
CA VAL A 200 -9.13 -11.72 27.42
C VAL A 200 -10.14 -12.05 28.52
N ARG A 201 -10.34 -13.33 28.83
CA ARG A 201 -11.25 -13.76 29.91
C ARG A 201 -10.84 -13.21 31.27
N GLN A 202 -9.55 -13.27 31.59
CA GLN A 202 -9.03 -12.79 32.87
C GLN A 202 -9.40 -11.33 33.13
N VAL A 203 -9.32 -10.49 32.08
CA VAL A 203 -9.66 -9.06 32.18
C VAL A 203 -11.17 -8.84 32.13
N VAL A 204 -11.89 -9.53 31.24
CA VAL A 204 -13.36 -9.44 31.12
C VAL A 204 -14.05 -9.80 32.44
N ASP A 205 -13.60 -10.86 33.12
CA ASP A 205 -14.18 -11.30 34.40
C ASP A 205 -13.86 -10.32 35.57
N ALA A 206 -12.88 -9.43 35.39
CA ALA A 206 -12.41 -8.52 36.44
C ALA A 206 -13.12 -7.16 36.47
N VAL A 207 -13.78 -6.76 35.37
CA VAL A 207 -14.40 -5.44 35.20
C VAL A 207 -15.86 -5.55 34.72
N SER A 208 -16.63 -4.49 34.91
CA SER A 208 -18.02 -4.39 34.42
C SER A 208 -18.18 -3.54 33.15
N ILE A 209 -17.19 -2.71 32.83
CA ILE A 209 -17.11 -1.93 31.60
C ILE A 209 -16.72 -2.78 30.38
N PRO A 210 -17.05 -2.35 29.15
CA PRO A 210 -16.70 -3.07 27.93
C PRO A 210 -15.18 -3.29 27.78
N VAL A 211 -14.80 -4.49 27.33
CA VAL A 211 -13.43 -4.84 26.93
C VAL A 211 -13.39 -5.07 25.41
N ILE A 212 -12.46 -4.39 24.75
CA ILE A 212 -12.09 -4.58 23.35
C ILE A 212 -10.87 -5.51 23.30
N ALA A 213 -10.99 -6.69 22.73
CA ALA A 213 -9.87 -7.61 22.54
C ALA A 213 -9.09 -7.31 21.25
N CYS A 214 -7.77 -7.19 21.34
CA CYS A 214 -6.87 -6.92 20.21
C CYS A 214 -5.60 -7.80 20.26
N GLY A 215 -5.03 -8.06 19.08
CA GLY A 215 -3.78 -8.82 18.89
C GLY A 215 -4.02 -10.30 18.55
N GLY A 216 -3.52 -10.75 17.39
CA GLY A 216 -3.46 -12.17 17.04
C GLY A 216 -4.28 -12.65 15.85
N VAL A 217 -5.28 -11.91 15.38
CA VAL A 217 -6.19 -12.37 14.31
C VAL A 217 -5.44 -12.72 13.01
N GLY A 218 -5.63 -13.96 12.54
CA GLY A 218 -5.12 -14.46 11.26
C GLY A 218 -6.21 -14.92 10.29
N LYS A 219 -7.39 -15.27 10.80
CA LYS A 219 -8.56 -15.72 10.03
C LYS A 219 -9.85 -15.16 10.61
N TYR A 220 -10.92 -15.14 9.81
CA TYR A 220 -12.18 -14.52 10.24
C TYR A 220 -12.85 -15.24 11.42
N GLU A 221 -12.60 -16.54 11.58
CA GLU A 221 -13.12 -17.31 12.71
C GLU A 221 -12.57 -16.83 14.06
N ASP A 222 -11.37 -16.24 14.10
CA ASP A 222 -10.75 -15.75 15.34
C ASP A 222 -11.61 -14.65 15.99
N PHE A 223 -12.34 -13.85 15.21
CA PHE A 223 -13.28 -12.85 15.72
C PHE A 223 -14.40 -13.47 16.54
N THR A 224 -14.92 -14.63 16.11
CA THR A 224 -15.96 -15.34 16.84
C THR A 224 -15.45 -15.87 18.17
N GLN A 225 -14.22 -16.37 18.20
CA GLN A 225 -13.57 -16.88 19.42
C GLN A 225 -13.35 -15.76 20.43
N GLY A 226 -12.88 -14.58 20.00
CA GLY A 226 -12.70 -13.43 20.89
C GLY A 226 -14.00 -12.99 21.58
N ILE A 227 -15.13 -13.08 20.89
CA ILE A 227 -16.45 -12.73 21.44
C ILE A 227 -17.02 -13.84 22.32
N VAL A 228 -17.08 -15.07 21.80
CA VAL A 228 -17.80 -16.18 22.45
C VAL A 228 -16.97 -16.83 23.55
N GLU A 229 -15.71 -17.15 23.26
CA GLU A 229 -14.82 -17.81 24.22
C GLU A 229 -14.15 -16.79 25.15
N GLY A 230 -13.75 -15.64 24.59
CA GLY A 230 -13.14 -14.54 25.34
C GLY A 230 -14.12 -13.71 26.18
N GLY A 231 -15.40 -13.65 25.78
CA GLY A 231 -16.40 -12.80 26.43
C GLY A 231 -16.26 -11.30 26.11
N ALA A 232 -15.45 -10.94 25.13
CA ALA A 232 -15.19 -9.55 24.80
C ALA A 232 -16.45 -8.85 24.27
N SER A 233 -16.64 -7.59 24.69
CA SER A 233 -17.75 -6.75 24.20
C SER A 233 -17.50 -6.23 22.79
N ALA A 234 -16.25 -6.20 22.37
CA ALA A 234 -15.82 -5.88 21.01
C ALA A 234 -14.52 -6.62 20.69
N VAL A 235 -14.28 -6.85 19.41
CA VAL A 235 -13.04 -7.46 18.91
C VAL A 235 -12.43 -6.54 17.87
N ALA A 236 -11.12 -6.35 17.96
CA ALA A 236 -10.36 -5.42 17.15
C ALA A 236 -9.20 -6.12 16.43
N ALA A 237 -8.86 -5.62 15.24
CA ALA A 237 -7.72 -6.09 14.45
C ALA A 237 -7.21 -4.97 13.52
N ALA A 238 -5.92 -5.02 13.17
CA ALA A 238 -5.30 -4.10 12.22
C ALA A 238 -5.01 -4.77 10.87
N ASN A 239 -3.91 -5.54 10.82
CA ASN A 239 -3.30 -6.11 9.62
C ASN A 239 -4.29 -6.78 8.65
N ILE A 240 -5.17 -7.66 9.14
CA ILE A 240 -6.12 -8.41 8.30
C ILE A 240 -7.03 -7.50 7.46
N PHE A 241 -7.38 -6.31 7.96
CA PHE A 241 -8.26 -5.39 7.24
C PHE A 241 -7.54 -4.66 6.09
N HIS A 242 -6.22 -4.64 6.10
CA HIS A 242 -5.42 -4.00 5.07
C HIS A 242 -5.05 -4.91 3.90
N PHE A 243 -5.03 -6.23 4.12
CA PHE A 243 -4.41 -7.19 3.19
C PHE A 243 -5.39 -7.83 2.20
N PHE A 244 -6.68 -7.85 2.53
CA PHE A 244 -7.69 -8.56 1.75
C PHE A 244 -8.80 -7.63 1.26
N GLU A 245 -9.34 -7.91 0.08
CA GLU A 245 -10.45 -7.16 -0.49
C GLU A 245 -11.75 -7.51 0.26
N LEU A 246 -12.56 -6.48 0.58
CA LEU A 246 -13.77 -6.62 1.40
C LEU A 246 -13.55 -7.28 2.78
N SER A 247 -12.32 -7.21 3.31
CA SER A 247 -11.91 -7.85 4.56
C SER A 247 -12.85 -7.61 5.75
N TYR A 248 -13.27 -6.36 5.97
CA TYR A 248 -14.19 -6.02 7.07
C TYR A 248 -15.61 -6.58 6.84
N PRO A 249 -16.28 -6.32 5.69
CA PRO A 249 -17.57 -6.95 5.39
C PRO A 249 -17.56 -8.47 5.52
N LEU A 250 -16.50 -9.15 5.04
CA LEU A 250 -16.38 -10.60 5.10
C LEU A 250 -16.16 -11.11 6.52
N ALA A 251 -15.31 -10.46 7.31
CA ALA A 251 -15.13 -10.77 8.73
C ALA A 251 -16.44 -10.63 9.52
N LYS A 252 -17.19 -9.55 9.27
CA LYS A 252 -18.49 -9.33 9.90
C LYS A 252 -19.52 -10.36 9.47
N ASN A 253 -19.54 -10.73 8.19
CA ASN A 253 -20.41 -11.78 7.66
C ASN A 253 -20.13 -13.13 8.33
N SER A 254 -18.85 -13.50 8.49
CA SER A 254 -18.43 -14.72 9.17
C SER A 254 -18.95 -14.77 10.62
N CYS A 255 -18.92 -13.65 11.35
CA CYS A 255 -19.50 -13.58 12.69
C CYS A 255 -21.03 -13.75 12.70
N ILE A 256 -21.73 -13.17 11.72
CA ILE A 256 -23.19 -13.29 11.60
C ILE A 256 -23.59 -14.72 11.24
N GLU A 257 -22.84 -15.38 10.35
CA GLU A 257 -23.03 -16.79 9.99
C GLU A 257 -22.77 -17.74 11.18
N ALA A 258 -21.97 -17.30 12.15
CA ALA A 258 -21.76 -17.97 13.44
C ALA A 258 -22.80 -17.57 14.52
N ASP A 259 -23.95 -17.03 14.12
CA ASP A 259 -25.07 -16.62 14.98
C ASP A 259 -24.75 -15.52 16.01
N ILE A 260 -23.68 -14.73 15.80
CA ILE A 260 -23.37 -13.58 16.66
C ILE A 260 -24.29 -12.40 16.28
N PRO A 261 -24.99 -11.77 17.24
CA PRO A 261 -25.98 -10.73 16.95
C PRO A 261 -25.33 -9.37 16.62
N MET A 262 -24.59 -9.29 15.52
CA MET A 262 -23.94 -8.07 15.03
C MET A 262 -24.88 -7.15 14.26
N ARG A 263 -24.42 -5.93 13.95
CA ARG A 263 -25.06 -5.11 12.91
C ARG A 263 -24.93 -5.80 11.55
N ALA A 264 -25.92 -5.62 10.68
CA ALA A 264 -25.87 -6.15 9.32
C ALA A 264 -24.66 -5.60 8.54
N VAL A 265 -24.15 -6.40 7.61
CA VAL A 265 -23.08 -6.00 6.69
C VAL A 265 -23.57 -4.88 5.78
N GLY A 266 -22.78 -3.81 5.66
CA GLY A 266 -22.99 -2.74 4.69
C GLY A 266 -21.89 -2.74 3.65
N LEU A 267 -22.25 -2.72 2.36
CA LEU A 267 -21.29 -2.62 1.24
C LEU A 267 -21.41 -1.30 0.48
N ASN A 268 -22.43 -0.48 0.79
CA ASN A 268 -22.67 0.78 0.13
C ASN A 268 -23.30 1.78 1.10
N SER A 269 -22.57 2.84 1.42
CA SER A 269 -23.12 3.97 2.16
C SER A 269 -23.88 4.91 1.22
N LYS A 270 -25.08 5.34 1.65
CA LYS A 270 -25.84 6.41 0.97
C LYS A 270 -25.21 7.80 1.14
N TRP A 271 -24.29 7.94 2.09
CA TRP A 271 -23.66 9.22 2.43
C TRP A 271 -22.26 9.37 1.83
N PHE A 272 -21.52 8.25 1.71
CA PHE A 272 -20.14 8.24 1.22
C PHE A 272 -20.00 7.29 0.05
N PRO A 273 -19.79 7.78 -1.19
CA PRO A 273 -19.40 6.92 -2.28
C PRO A 273 -18.02 6.31 -2.01
N ARG A 274 -17.77 5.11 -2.54
CA ARG A 274 -16.46 4.47 -2.50
C ARG A 274 -15.42 5.25 -3.29
N GLU A 275 -15.81 5.79 -4.45
CA GLU A 275 -14.96 6.62 -5.30
C GLU A 275 -14.79 8.02 -4.68
N PRO A 276 -13.59 8.61 -4.71
CA PRO A 276 -13.40 9.96 -4.20
C PRO A 276 -14.26 10.98 -4.94
N VAL A 277 -14.73 11.99 -4.21
CA VAL A 277 -15.41 13.17 -4.79
C VAL A 277 -14.40 14.31 -4.82
N TYR A 278 -14.17 14.87 -6.01
CA TYR A 278 -13.18 15.92 -6.23
C TYR A 278 -13.83 17.30 -6.29
N ASP A 279 -13.30 18.24 -5.51
CA ASP A 279 -13.66 19.66 -5.57
C ASP A 279 -13.05 20.30 -6.82
N ARG A 280 -13.81 20.35 -7.92
CA ARG A 280 -13.34 20.80 -9.23
C ARG A 280 -12.66 22.17 -9.22
N PRO A 281 -13.25 23.24 -8.63
CA PRO A 281 -12.57 24.51 -8.46
C PRO A 281 -11.19 24.40 -7.79
N ARG A 282 -11.11 23.67 -6.67
CA ARG A 282 -9.85 23.48 -5.94
C ARG A 282 -8.82 22.71 -6.76
N GLU A 283 -9.21 21.58 -7.35
CA GLU A 283 -8.30 20.74 -8.14
C GLU A 283 -7.79 21.48 -9.40
N ASN A 284 -8.65 22.25 -10.07
CA ASN A 284 -8.23 23.07 -11.21
C ASN A 284 -7.25 24.17 -10.76
N SER A 285 -7.53 24.85 -9.64
CA SER A 285 -6.63 25.88 -9.10
C SER A 285 -5.24 25.31 -8.78
N ILE A 286 -5.16 24.09 -8.26
CA ILE A 286 -3.89 23.41 -7.99
C ILE A 286 -3.11 23.14 -9.28
N LEU A 287 -3.81 22.64 -10.32
CA LEU A 287 -3.21 22.36 -11.61
C LEU A 287 -2.73 23.66 -12.27
N ASP A 288 -3.55 24.71 -12.28
CA ASP A 288 -3.22 26.01 -12.85
C ASP A 288 -2.00 26.64 -12.16
N ALA A 289 -1.94 26.58 -10.82
CA ALA A 289 -0.80 27.04 -10.06
C ALA A 289 0.50 26.29 -10.41
N ARG A 290 0.43 24.99 -10.68
CA ARG A 290 1.58 24.24 -11.19
C ARG A 290 1.98 24.70 -12.59
N MET A 291 1.01 24.85 -13.50
CA MET A 291 1.32 25.29 -14.86
C MET A 291 1.95 26.67 -14.87
N ALA A 292 1.52 27.59 -14.00
CA ALA A 292 2.15 28.90 -13.82
C ALA A 292 3.60 28.79 -13.32
N ARG A 293 3.89 27.87 -12.37
CA ARG A 293 5.27 27.65 -11.91
C ARG A 293 6.19 27.09 -13.00
N ALA A 294 5.65 26.29 -13.92
CA ALA A 294 6.39 25.75 -15.05
C ALA A 294 6.85 26.85 -16.04
N GLU A 295 6.31 28.07 -15.98
CA GLU A 295 6.79 29.19 -16.81
C GLU A 295 8.18 29.69 -16.39
N ASN A 296 8.68 29.30 -15.20
CA ASN A 296 9.99 29.67 -14.67
C ASN A 296 10.95 28.47 -14.64
N LEU A 297 12.24 28.72 -14.86
CA LEU A 297 13.32 27.73 -14.75
C LEU A 297 14.44 28.30 -13.85
N PRO A 298 14.69 27.72 -12.65
CA PRO A 298 13.97 26.59 -12.06
C PRO A 298 12.55 27.01 -11.66
N ALA A 299 11.61 26.05 -11.67
CA ALA A 299 10.28 26.26 -11.15
C ALA A 299 10.35 26.67 -9.67
N GLU A 300 9.50 27.63 -9.27
CA GLU A 300 9.45 28.10 -7.89
C GLU A 300 9.11 26.94 -6.94
N ARG A 301 9.91 26.78 -5.89
CA ARG A 301 9.76 25.67 -4.95
C ARG A 301 8.81 26.03 -3.82
N ILE A 302 8.06 25.04 -3.37
CA ILE A 302 7.38 25.11 -2.08
C ILE A 302 8.46 24.94 -1.01
N THR A 303 8.83 26.04 -0.34
CA THR A 303 9.83 26.02 0.74
C THR A 303 9.24 25.44 2.02
N THR A 304 10.05 24.69 2.77
CA THR A 304 9.65 24.08 4.05
C THR A 304 10.61 24.55 5.14
N THR A 305 10.09 24.91 6.31
CA THR A 305 10.87 25.42 7.44
C THR A 305 11.70 24.34 8.14
N ASP A 306 11.28 23.07 8.11
CA ASP A 306 11.94 21.96 8.81
C ASP A 306 11.82 20.65 8.03
N SER A 307 12.62 20.43 6.97
CA SER A 307 12.81 19.07 6.44
C SER A 307 14.13 18.52 6.97
N GLU A 308 14.14 17.27 7.45
CA GLU A 308 15.39 16.52 7.58
C GLU A 308 16.06 16.50 6.21
N LYS A 309 17.09 17.33 6.03
CA LYS A 309 17.88 17.35 4.81
C LYS A 309 18.77 16.11 4.79
N GLY A 310 18.60 15.27 3.77
CA GLY A 310 19.54 14.18 3.48
C GLY A 310 18.89 12.94 2.91
N VAL A 311 19.27 12.58 1.69
CA VAL A 311 18.98 11.25 1.13
C VAL A 311 19.92 10.24 1.79
N LYS A 312 19.37 9.17 2.36
CA LYS A 312 20.13 8.01 2.87
C LYS A 312 20.02 6.88 1.85
N TRP A 313 21.01 6.00 1.76
CA TRP A 313 20.93 4.82 0.90
C TRP A 313 21.09 3.54 1.70
N CYS A 314 20.44 2.48 1.23
CA CYS A 314 20.52 1.17 1.86
C CYS A 314 21.98 0.68 1.88
N THR A 315 22.43 0.17 3.02
CA THR A 315 23.80 -0.37 3.18
C THR A 315 24.01 -1.71 2.46
N GLN A 316 22.93 -2.40 2.09
CA GLN A 316 22.97 -3.69 1.36
C GLN A 316 22.68 -3.54 -0.15
N CYS A 317 21.54 -2.96 -0.55
CA CYS A 317 21.21 -2.68 -1.96
C CYS A 317 21.45 -1.20 -2.33
N LEU A 318 20.77 -0.62 -3.31
CA LEU A 318 21.10 0.71 -3.83
C LEU A 318 19.99 1.74 -3.63
N TYR A 319 18.90 1.35 -2.94
CA TYR A 319 17.72 2.18 -2.80
C TYR A 319 17.96 3.41 -1.89
N PRO A 320 17.51 4.60 -2.32
CA PRO A 320 17.46 5.78 -1.47
C PRO A 320 16.25 5.76 -0.52
N SER A 321 16.33 6.55 0.56
CA SER A 321 15.25 6.82 1.51
C SER A 321 14.10 7.63 0.89
N VAL A 322 14.40 8.51 -0.08
CA VAL A 322 13.38 9.19 -0.89
C VAL A 322 13.02 8.29 -2.07
N ASN A 323 11.85 7.64 -1.99
CA ASN A 323 11.49 6.56 -2.90
C ASN A 323 10.06 6.71 -3.47
N ALA A 324 9.84 6.14 -4.66
CA ALA A 324 8.53 6.14 -5.31
C ALA A 324 7.53 5.25 -4.55
N ALA A 325 8.04 4.19 -3.93
CA ALA A 325 7.33 3.32 -3.03
C ALA A 325 7.61 3.70 -1.57
N PRO A 326 6.67 3.53 -0.63
CA PRO A 326 6.96 3.68 0.79
C PRO A 326 8.07 2.72 1.20
N MET A 327 9.18 3.25 1.71
CA MET A 327 10.37 2.49 2.06
C MET A 327 10.85 2.91 3.45
N GLU A 328 10.85 1.95 4.37
CA GLU A 328 11.39 2.12 5.72
C GLU A 328 12.81 1.57 5.81
N PHE A 329 13.58 2.12 6.75
CA PHE A 329 14.95 1.73 7.04
C PHE A 329 15.05 1.30 8.49
N GLY A 330 15.77 0.21 8.75
CA GLY A 330 16.18 -0.12 10.11
C GLY A 330 17.30 0.80 10.60
N ASP A 331 17.56 0.78 11.90
CA ASP A 331 18.61 1.59 12.54
C ASP A 331 20.03 1.25 12.03
N ASP A 332 20.21 0.07 11.44
CA ASP A 332 21.44 -0.40 10.78
C ASP A 332 21.61 0.13 9.33
N GLY A 333 20.69 0.96 8.85
CA GLY A 333 20.70 1.51 7.49
C GLY A 333 20.26 0.52 6.41
N VAL A 334 19.72 -0.65 6.78
CA VAL A 334 19.18 -1.64 5.82
C VAL A 334 17.71 -1.35 5.56
N CYS A 335 17.34 -1.21 4.28
CA CYS A 335 15.95 -1.00 3.89
C CYS A 335 15.10 -2.26 4.03
N MET A 336 13.79 -2.08 4.26
CA MET A 336 12.85 -3.18 4.44
C MET A 336 12.80 -4.14 3.24
N GLY A 337 13.01 -3.66 2.01
CA GLY A 337 13.08 -4.52 0.84
C GLY A 337 14.22 -5.55 0.90
N CYS A 338 15.39 -5.20 1.44
CA CYS A 338 16.46 -6.18 1.65
C CYS A 338 16.13 -7.16 2.78
N ARG A 339 15.47 -6.70 3.83
CA ARG A 339 15.04 -7.58 4.93
C ARG A 339 14.02 -8.61 4.46
N MET A 340 13.07 -8.19 3.60
CA MET A 340 12.09 -9.12 3.03
C MET A 340 12.71 -10.11 2.05
N ASP A 341 13.74 -9.71 1.31
CA ASP A 341 14.50 -10.63 0.46
C ASP A 341 15.29 -11.67 1.28
N GLY A 342 15.92 -11.25 2.38
CA GLY A 342 16.53 -12.15 3.35
C GLY A 342 15.51 -13.16 3.92
N MET A 343 14.36 -12.66 4.37
CA MET A 343 13.25 -13.50 4.85
C MET A 343 12.78 -14.50 3.78
N LYS A 344 12.60 -14.05 2.53
CA LYS A 344 12.20 -14.92 1.40
C LYS A 344 13.20 -16.06 1.18
N SER A 345 14.49 -15.79 1.36
CA SER A 345 15.57 -16.78 1.23
C SER A 345 15.64 -17.77 2.38
N GLU A 346 15.06 -17.44 3.54
CA GLU A 346 14.97 -18.31 4.72
C GLU A 346 13.73 -19.22 4.71
N ILE A 347 12.77 -19.00 3.80
CA ILE A 347 11.60 -19.86 3.65
C ILE A 347 12.05 -21.24 3.18
N SER A 348 11.78 -22.27 3.99
CA SER A 348 12.15 -23.65 3.69
C SER A 348 11.32 -24.25 2.55
N ASP A 349 11.87 -25.26 1.88
CA ASP A 349 11.16 -26.00 0.82
C ASP A 349 9.81 -26.56 1.31
N THR A 350 9.75 -27.06 2.54
CA THR A 350 8.51 -27.56 3.15
C THR A 350 7.45 -26.47 3.33
N GLU A 351 7.88 -25.22 3.60
CA GLU A 351 6.96 -24.09 3.69
C GLU A 351 6.51 -23.64 2.30
N TRP A 352 7.38 -23.71 1.28
CA TRP A 352 6.98 -23.51 -0.12
C TRP A 352 5.99 -24.57 -0.61
N ASP A 353 6.15 -25.82 -0.20
CA ASP A 353 5.17 -26.88 -0.47
C ASP A 353 3.81 -26.57 0.17
N ARG A 354 3.80 -26.16 1.45
CA ARG A 354 2.58 -25.73 2.14
C ARG A 354 1.90 -24.56 1.43
N ARG A 355 2.69 -23.58 0.99
CA ARG A 355 2.22 -22.41 0.23
C ARG A 355 1.61 -22.81 -1.11
N ARG A 356 2.25 -23.74 -1.82
CA ARG A 356 1.71 -24.32 -3.05
C ARG A 356 0.37 -25.02 -2.80
N ASP A 357 0.23 -25.76 -1.70
CA ASP A 357 -1.04 -26.42 -1.36
C ASP A 357 -2.16 -25.40 -1.09
N ILE A 358 -1.86 -24.27 -0.44
CA ILE A 358 -2.81 -23.16 -0.24
C ILE A 358 -3.26 -22.57 -1.59
N LEU A 359 -2.34 -22.40 -2.53
CA LEU A 359 -2.67 -21.94 -3.88
C LEU A 359 -3.61 -22.93 -4.58
N VAL A 360 -3.29 -24.22 -4.54
CA VAL A 360 -4.11 -25.26 -5.18
C VAL A 360 -5.51 -25.29 -4.57
N ASP A 361 -5.63 -25.30 -3.24
CA ASP A 361 -6.93 -25.25 -2.57
C ASP A 361 -7.73 -23.99 -2.94
N THR A 362 -7.07 -22.83 -2.99
CA THR A 362 -7.71 -21.57 -3.42
C THR A 362 -8.24 -21.66 -4.85
N LEU A 363 -7.47 -22.21 -5.79
CA LEU A 363 -7.88 -22.36 -7.18
C LEU A 363 -8.96 -23.43 -7.35
N GLU A 364 -8.89 -24.54 -6.61
CA GLU A 364 -9.90 -25.61 -6.64
C GLU A 364 -11.27 -25.15 -6.15
N ARG A 365 -11.31 -24.25 -5.15
CA ARG A 365 -12.55 -23.60 -4.70
C ARG A 365 -13.19 -22.72 -5.79
N GLY A 366 -12.37 -22.13 -6.66
CA GLY A 366 -12.82 -21.27 -7.76
C GLY A 366 -13.16 -22.00 -9.08
N ARG A 367 -12.63 -23.23 -9.25
CA ARG A 367 -12.64 -24.01 -10.50
C ARG A 367 -14.06 -24.19 -11.07
N SER A 368 -14.19 -24.08 -12.39
CA SER A 368 -15.44 -24.41 -13.08
C SER A 368 -15.54 -25.91 -13.28
N ARG A 369 -16.50 -26.55 -12.59
CA ARG A 369 -16.73 -28.01 -12.71
C ARG A 369 -17.75 -28.37 -13.78
N ASP A 370 -18.57 -27.41 -14.19
CA ASP A 370 -19.63 -27.57 -15.19
C ASP A 370 -19.23 -27.05 -16.58
N GLY A 371 -18.02 -26.49 -16.72
CA GLY A 371 -17.53 -25.90 -17.97
C GLY A 371 -18.25 -24.60 -18.36
N SER A 372 -18.99 -23.96 -17.43
CA SER A 372 -19.73 -22.73 -17.70
C SER A 372 -18.84 -21.50 -17.87
N ARG A 373 -17.58 -21.56 -17.42
CA ARG A 373 -16.61 -20.46 -17.42
C ARG A 373 -15.17 -21.00 -17.33
N HIS A 374 -14.19 -20.14 -17.52
CA HIS A 374 -12.78 -20.44 -17.23
C HIS A 374 -12.55 -20.58 -15.71
N ASP A 375 -11.49 -21.29 -15.33
CA ASP A 375 -11.19 -21.56 -13.92
C ASP A 375 -10.71 -20.32 -13.18
N CYS A 376 -9.93 -19.48 -13.87
CA CYS A 376 -9.33 -18.26 -13.33
C CYS A 376 -9.01 -17.28 -14.46
N ILE A 377 -8.76 -16.02 -14.11
CA ILE A 377 -8.15 -15.05 -15.00
C ILE A 377 -6.66 -14.94 -14.67
N ILE A 378 -5.83 -14.76 -15.69
CA ILE A 378 -4.44 -14.31 -15.52
C ILE A 378 -4.32 -12.93 -16.16
N ALA A 379 -3.92 -11.95 -15.36
CA ALA A 379 -3.58 -10.62 -15.87
C ALA A 379 -2.22 -10.70 -16.58
N VAL A 380 -2.20 -10.47 -17.89
CA VAL A 380 -0.98 -10.65 -18.70
C VAL A 380 -0.62 -9.41 -19.50
N SER A 381 0.67 -9.11 -19.52
CA SER A 381 1.26 -8.07 -20.38
C SER A 381 2.02 -8.66 -21.58
N GLY A 382 2.20 -9.98 -21.65
CA GLY A 382 3.10 -10.60 -22.62
C GLY A 382 4.56 -10.65 -22.17
N GLY A 383 4.90 -10.07 -21.02
CA GLY A 383 6.24 -10.18 -20.44
C GLY A 383 6.62 -11.60 -19.98
N LYS A 384 7.88 -11.75 -19.55
CA LYS A 384 8.41 -13.02 -19.04
C LYS A 384 7.60 -13.58 -17.87
N ASP A 385 7.18 -12.71 -16.97
CA ASP A 385 6.43 -13.10 -15.78
C ASP A 385 5.00 -13.53 -16.13
N SER A 386 4.39 -12.95 -17.17
CA SER A 386 3.11 -13.41 -17.70
C SER A 386 3.21 -14.80 -18.34
N HIS A 387 4.31 -15.07 -19.05
CA HIS A 387 4.59 -16.40 -19.60
C HIS A 387 4.82 -17.43 -18.48
N PHE A 388 5.57 -17.07 -17.43
CA PHE A 388 5.76 -17.93 -16.27
C PHE A 388 4.44 -18.24 -15.55
N GLN A 389 3.63 -17.21 -15.25
CA GLN A 389 2.31 -17.39 -14.64
C GLN A 389 1.43 -18.34 -15.44
N THR A 390 1.33 -18.10 -16.75
CA THR A 390 0.51 -18.93 -17.64
C THR A 390 1.05 -20.36 -17.69
N HIS A 391 2.37 -20.54 -17.79
CA HIS A 391 3.00 -21.84 -17.70
C HIS A 391 2.63 -22.58 -16.42
N TYR A 392 2.77 -21.93 -15.27
CA TYR A 392 2.56 -22.56 -13.98
C TYR A 392 1.10 -22.96 -13.79
N ILE A 393 0.16 -22.04 -14.05
CA ILE A 393 -1.27 -22.30 -13.87
C ILE A 393 -1.81 -23.34 -14.86
N LYS A 394 -1.48 -23.21 -16.15
CA LYS A 394 -1.99 -24.11 -17.20
C LYS A 394 -1.26 -25.44 -17.24
N ASN A 395 0.05 -25.43 -17.37
CA ASN A 395 0.82 -26.65 -17.68
C ASN A 395 1.33 -27.38 -16.42
N VAL A 396 1.55 -26.66 -15.30
CA VAL A 396 2.01 -27.30 -14.05
C VAL A 396 0.83 -27.70 -13.18
N LEU A 397 -0.16 -26.82 -13.00
CA LEU A 397 -1.32 -27.08 -12.15
C LEU A 397 -2.56 -27.60 -12.88
N GLY A 398 -2.63 -27.51 -14.21
CA GLY A 398 -3.74 -28.06 -15.00
C GLY A 398 -5.05 -27.28 -14.89
N PHE A 399 -5.00 -25.97 -14.61
CA PHE A 399 -6.19 -25.10 -14.67
C PHE A 399 -6.37 -24.52 -16.08
N ASN A 400 -7.60 -24.13 -16.41
CA ASN A 400 -7.94 -23.49 -17.68
C ASN A 400 -8.12 -21.97 -17.50
N PRO A 401 -7.08 -21.14 -17.71
CA PRO A 401 -7.17 -19.70 -17.50
C PRO A 401 -7.74 -18.96 -18.71
N LEU A 402 -8.36 -17.81 -18.45
CA LEU A 402 -8.61 -16.76 -19.43
C LEU A 402 -7.53 -15.69 -19.29
N LEU A 403 -6.78 -15.43 -20.37
CA LEU A 403 -5.81 -14.34 -20.38
C LEU A 403 -6.51 -13.00 -20.62
N VAL A 404 -6.13 -11.98 -19.86
CA VAL A 404 -6.71 -10.63 -19.99
C VAL A 404 -5.60 -9.59 -20.05
N THR A 405 -5.62 -8.76 -21.10
CA THR A 405 -4.64 -7.69 -21.32
C THR A 405 -5.31 -6.36 -21.58
N TYR A 406 -4.87 -5.35 -20.85
CA TYR A 406 -5.06 -3.96 -21.22
C TYR A 406 -3.90 -3.52 -22.10
N TYR A 407 -4.18 -2.98 -23.28
CA TYR A 407 -3.17 -2.60 -24.26
C TYR A 407 -3.04 -1.08 -24.33
N GLY A 408 -2.00 -0.54 -23.70
CA GLY A 408 -1.77 0.91 -23.57
C GLY A 408 -1.23 1.63 -24.81
N ASN A 409 -1.08 0.95 -25.95
CA ASN A 409 -0.48 1.50 -27.18
C ASN A 409 0.99 1.94 -27.03
N ASN A 410 1.75 1.29 -26.15
CA ASN A 410 3.17 1.57 -25.90
C ASN A 410 4.09 0.35 -26.06
N PHE A 411 3.58 -0.77 -26.55
CA PHE A 411 4.35 -2.01 -26.67
C PHE A 411 5.59 -1.83 -27.55
N THR A 412 6.70 -2.44 -27.15
CA THR A 412 7.82 -2.70 -28.07
C THR A 412 7.40 -3.75 -29.10
N GLU A 413 8.07 -3.80 -30.25
CA GLU A 413 7.80 -4.80 -31.28
C GLU A 413 7.97 -6.23 -30.74
N ALA A 414 9.08 -6.50 -30.04
CA ALA A 414 9.30 -7.76 -29.33
C ALA A 414 8.20 -8.06 -28.30
N GLY A 415 7.81 -7.07 -27.49
CA GLY A 415 6.73 -7.20 -26.51
C GLY A 415 5.38 -7.56 -27.16
N GLN A 416 5.04 -6.96 -28.30
CA GLN A 416 3.81 -7.24 -29.02
C GLN A 416 3.81 -8.66 -29.60
N ARG A 417 4.93 -9.12 -30.17
CA ARG A 417 5.09 -10.51 -30.62
C ARG A 417 4.98 -11.50 -29.46
N ASN A 418 5.59 -11.17 -28.31
CA ASN A 418 5.47 -11.95 -27.07
C ASN A 418 4.02 -12.06 -26.59
N LEU A 419 3.27 -10.95 -26.59
CA LEU A 419 1.87 -10.95 -26.19
C LEU A 419 1.00 -11.82 -27.10
N LEU A 420 1.08 -11.60 -28.42
CA LEU A 420 0.17 -12.24 -29.37
C LEU A 420 0.39 -13.76 -29.49
N ARG A 421 1.62 -14.25 -29.27
CA ARG A 421 1.92 -15.69 -29.34
C ARG A 421 1.38 -16.48 -28.15
N MET A 422 1.11 -15.84 -27.00
CA MET A 422 0.76 -16.55 -25.75
C MET A 422 -0.41 -17.51 -25.92
N LYS A 423 -1.48 -17.09 -26.62
CA LYS A 423 -2.66 -17.94 -26.84
C LYS A 423 -2.31 -19.24 -27.56
N ASP A 424 -1.40 -19.18 -28.54
CA ASP A 424 -1.01 -20.32 -29.36
C ASP A 424 0.02 -21.18 -28.61
N THR A 425 0.91 -20.54 -27.84
CA THR A 425 1.91 -21.22 -27.00
C THR A 425 1.30 -22.06 -25.89
N PHE A 426 0.22 -21.57 -25.26
CA PHE A 426 -0.37 -22.20 -24.07
C PHE A 426 -1.72 -22.87 -24.33
N ASP A 427 -2.28 -22.74 -25.54
CA ASP A 427 -3.61 -23.24 -25.90
C ASP A 427 -4.69 -22.74 -24.92
N VAL A 428 -4.84 -21.40 -24.87
CA VAL A 428 -5.73 -20.66 -23.97
C VAL A 428 -6.40 -19.49 -24.68
N ASP A 429 -7.58 -19.10 -24.18
CA ASP A 429 -8.29 -17.91 -24.67
C ASP A 429 -7.66 -16.61 -24.16
N HIS A 430 -7.74 -15.56 -24.97
CA HIS A 430 -7.12 -14.26 -24.67
C HIS A 430 -8.01 -13.09 -25.07
N ILE A 431 -8.38 -12.26 -24.09
CA ILE A 431 -9.05 -10.97 -24.30
C ILE A 431 -8.03 -9.84 -24.24
N ILE A 432 -7.95 -9.06 -25.32
CA ILE A 432 -7.14 -7.85 -25.39
C ILE A 432 -8.05 -6.65 -25.58
N TYR A 433 -8.03 -5.71 -24.63
CA TYR A 433 -8.76 -4.46 -24.74
C TYR A 433 -7.83 -3.33 -25.15
N GLN A 434 -8.16 -2.65 -26.25
CA GLN A 434 -7.40 -1.54 -26.82
C GLN A 434 -8.24 -0.25 -26.77
N PRO A 435 -7.98 0.67 -25.82
CA PRO A 435 -8.63 1.97 -25.82
C PRO A 435 -8.27 2.78 -27.07
N SER A 436 -9.12 3.75 -27.44
CA SER A 436 -8.85 4.58 -28.61
C SER A 436 -7.59 5.43 -28.39
N VAL A 437 -6.72 5.51 -29.41
CA VAL A 437 -5.48 6.29 -29.36
C VAL A 437 -5.73 7.76 -29.01
N GLY A 438 -6.84 8.33 -29.52
CA GLY A 438 -7.23 9.71 -29.20
C GLY A 438 -7.47 9.92 -27.70
N LEU A 439 -8.11 8.97 -27.01
CA LEU A 439 -8.29 9.02 -25.55
C LEU A 439 -6.96 8.84 -24.83
N LEU A 440 -6.15 7.86 -25.25
CA LEU A 440 -4.84 7.59 -24.65
C LEU A 440 -3.93 8.81 -24.67
N ARG A 441 -3.86 9.53 -25.80
CA ARG A 441 -3.08 10.79 -25.90
C ARG A 441 -3.51 11.84 -24.88
N LYS A 442 -4.81 12.02 -24.66
CA LYS A 442 -5.34 12.95 -23.65
C LYS A 442 -4.94 12.52 -22.24
N LEU A 443 -5.12 11.23 -21.94
CA LEU A 443 -4.76 10.68 -20.62
C LEU A 443 -3.25 10.74 -20.34
N ASN A 444 -2.40 10.53 -21.35
CA ASN A 444 -0.95 10.69 -21.22
C ASN A 444 -0.58 12.13 -20.82
N ARG A 445 -1.10 13.12 -21.56
CA ARG A 445 -0.85 14.53 -21.27
C ARG A 445 -1.37 14.94 -19.89
N LEU A 446 -2.59 14.54 -19.56
CA LEU A 446 -3.22 14.86 -18.27
C LEU A 446 -2.46 14.21 -17.11
N GLY A 447 -2.16 12.91 -17.18
CA GLY A 447 -1.37 12.22 -16.16
C GLY A 447 -0.02 12.90 -15.94
N PHE A 448 0.65 13.30 -17.01
CA PHE A 448 1.91 14.04 -16.91
C PHE A 448 1.74 15.40 -16.20
N LYS A 449 0.73 16.21 -16.57
CA LYS A 449 0.49 17.53 -15.96
C LYS A 449 0.04 17.44 -14.50
N ILE A 450 -0.83 16.47 -14.18
CA ILE A 450 -1.46 16.32 -12.87
C ILE A 450 -0.50 15.71 -11.84
N MET A 451 0.29 14.74 -12.25
CA MET A 451 1.07 13.94 -11.29
C MET A 451 2.45 13.56 -11.81
N GLY A 452 2.91 14.11 -12.94
CA GLY A 452 4.20 13.77 -13.54
C GLY A 452 4.30 12.30 -13.93
N ASP A 453 3.17 11.65 -14.18
CA ASP A 453 3.05 10.26 -14.59
C ASP A 453 2.30 10.20 -15.91
N MET A 454 3.07 10.19 -16.98
CA MET A 454 2.52 10.14 -18.32
C MET A 454 1.87 8.80 -18.67
N ASN A 455 1.99 7.75 -17.84
CA ASN A 455 1.44 6.43 -18.11
C ASN A 455 0.30 6.02 -17.17
N TRP A 456 -0.33 6.99 -16.50
CA TRP A 456 -1.42 6.75 -15.54
C TRP A 456 -2.49 5.79 -16.06
N HIS A 457 -2.92 5.95 -17.33
CA HIS A 457 -3.96 5.10 -17.89
C HIS A 457 -3.57 3.62 -17.96
N ASN A 458 -2.29 3.32 -18.15
CA ASN A 458 -1.79 1.95 -18.19
C ASN A 458 -1.83 1.36 -16.77
N HIS A 459 -1.32 2.10 -15.78
CA HIS A 459 -1.34 1.71 -14.36
C HIS A 459 -2.74 1.32 -13.90
N ILE A 460 -3.76 2.13 -14.22
CA ILE A 460 -5.13 1.83 -13.77
C ILE A 460 -5.80 0.80 -14.69
N GLY A 461 -5.50 0.82 -15.99
CA GLY A 461 -6.08 -0.06 -16.99
C GLY A 461 -5.74 -1.52 -16.75
N ILE A 462 -4.45 -1.83 -16.57
CA ILE A 462 -3.97 -3.19 -16.27
C ILE A 462 -4.60 -3.72 -14.98
N CYS A 463 -4.83 -2.86 -13.99
CA CYS A 463 -5.39 -3.15 -12.67
C CYS A 463 -6.91 -3.29 -12.63
N THR A 464 -7.61 -2.71 -13.59
CA THR A 464 -9.08 -2.67 -13.60
C THR A 464 -9.67 -3.75 -14.50
N LEU A 465 -9.10 -3.91 -15.69
CA LEU A 465 -9.67 -4.75 -16.72
C LEU A 465 -9.77 -6.23 -16.31
N PRO A 466 -8.76 -6.87 -15.70
CA PRO A 466 -8.86 -8.25 -15.23
C PRO A 466 -9.97 -8.45 -14.20
N MET A 467 -10.05 -7.56 -13.20
CA MET A 467 -11.07 -7.62 -12.14
C MET A 467 -12.48 -7.43 -12.71
N ARG A 468 -12.63 -6.50 -13.65
CA ARG A 468 -13.90 -6.29 -14.36
C ARG A 468 -14.30 -7.49 -15.21
N THR A 469 -13.36 -8.04 -15.96
CA THR A 469 -13.59 -9.22 -16.81
C THR A 469 -13.99 -10.41 -15.92
N ALA A 470 -13.39 -10.55 -14.74
CA ALA A 470 -13.72 -11.58 -13.77
C ALA A 470 -15.20 -11.51 -13.36
N VAL A 471 -15.69 -10.34 -12.96
CA VAL A 471 -17.10 -10.12 -12.63
C VAL A 471 -18.00 -10.39 -13.84
N GLN A 472 -17.66 -9.87 -15.02
CA GLN A 472 -18.47 -10.04 -16.24
C GLN A 472 -18.63 -11.51 -16.65
N HIS A 473 -17.59 -12.31 -16.45
CA HIS A 473 -17.57 -13.75 -16.76
C HIS A 473 -17.84 -14.64 -15.54
N ARG A 474 -18.15 -14.05 -14.38
CA ARG A 474 -18.38 -14.73 -13.08
C ARG A 474 -17.23 -15.67 -12.68
N ILE A 475 -15.99 -15.27 -12.96
CA ILE A 475 -14.78 -15.99 -12.60
C ILE A 475 -14.30 -15.45 -11.24
N PRO A 476 -14.18 -16.29 -10.18
CA PRO A 476 -13.95 -15.81 -8.82
C PRO A 476 -12.48 -15.56 -8.49
N ILE A 477 -11.53 -15.92 -9.36
CA ILE A 477 -10.09 -15.76 -9.11
C ILE A 477 -9.42 -15.00 -10.25
N VAL A 478 -8.70 -13.93 -9.90
CA VAL A 478 -7.74 -13.24 -10.75
C VAL A 478 -6.34 -13.48 -10.21
N ILE A 479 -5.42 -13.88 -11.08
CA ILE A 479 -4.04 -14.17 -10.74
C ILE A 479 -3.14 -13.06 -11.30
N TRP A 480 -2.32 -12.53 -10.41
CA TRP A 480 -1.24 -11.60 -10.65
C TRP A 480 0.10 -12.31 -10.46
N GLY A 481 1.17 -11.72 -11.01
CA GLY A 481 2.51 -12.28 -10.88
C GLY A 481 3.12 -11.93 -9.52
N GLU A 482 4.12 -11.06 -9.57
CA GLU A 482 4.80 -10.51 -8.40
C GLU A 482 3.90 -9.50 -7.68
N HIS A 483 3.92 -9.52 -6.33
CA HIS A 483 3.50 -8.35 -5.56
C HIS A 483 4.66 -7.35 -5.47
N GLY A 484 4.74 -6.42 -6.42
CA GLY A 484 5.90 -5.54 -6.61
C GLY A 484 6.34 -4.76 -5.36
N TYR A 485 5.42 -4.22 -4.56
CA TYR A 485 5.77 -3.48 -3.34
C TYR A 485 6.30 -4.39 -2.20
N ALA A 486 5.97 -5.69 -2.21
CA ALA A 486 6.53 -6.61 -1.23
C ALA A 486 7.98 -6.93 -1.58
N ASP A 487 8.26 -7.23 -2.85
CA ASP A 487 9.60 -7.58 -3.32
C ASP A 487 10.55 -6.37 -3.43
N LEU A 488 10.06 -5.21 -3.91
CA LEU A 488 10.89 -4.01 -4.12
C LEU A 488 11.25 -3.32 -2.79
N CYS A 489 10.24 -2.94 -2.02
CA CYS A 489 10.39 -2.08 -0.85
C CYS A 489 10.08 -2.74 0.49
N GLY A 490 9.62 -3.99 0.47
CA GLY A 490 9.25 -4.69 1.70
C GLY A 490 8.11 -3.97 2.42
N GLN A 491 7.09 -3.56 1.68
CA GLN A 491 5.87 -2.97 2.24
C GLN A 491 5.09 -3.97 3.12
N TYR A 492 5.17 -5.25 2.77
CA TYR A 492 4.48 -6.36 3.43
C TYR A 492 5.47 -7.49 3.70
N SER A 493 5.14 -8.33 4.68
CA SER A 493 5.79 -9.62 4.88
C SER A 493 5.24 -10.65 3.89
N MET A 494 6.09 -11.58 3.44
CA MET A 494 5.65 -12.74 2.65
C MET A 494 4.69 -13.65 3.42
N ASN A 495 4.61 -13.52 4.76
CA ASN A 495 3.67 -14.26 5.60
C ASN A 495 2.27 -13.63 5.66
N ASP A 496 2.09 -12.44 5.09
CA ASP A 496 0.81 -11.74 5.11
C ASP A 496 -0.18 -12.25 4.06
N PHE A 497 0.31 -12.93 3.03
CA PHE A 497 -0.47 -13.39 1.88
C PHE A 497 -1.34 -12.28 1.25
N VAL A 498 -0.80 -11.06 1.17
CA VAL A 498 -1.52 -9.90 0.66
C VAL A 498 -2.17 -10.16 -0.70
N GLU A 499 -3.41 -9.71 -0.82
CA GLU A 499 -4.21 -9.81 -2.04
C GLU A 499 -4.38 -8.44 -2.70
N TRP A 500 -4.78 -8.48 -3.96
CA TRP A 500 -5.16 -7.32 -4.71
C TRP A 500 -6.40 -6.66 -4.11
N THR A 501 -6.32 -5.35 -3.85
CA THR A 501 -7.45 -4.59 -3.29
C THR A 501 -7.75 -3.33 -4.09
N TYR A 502 -9.00 -2.87 -4.05
CA TYR A 502 -9.38 -1.56 -4.58
C TYR A 502 -8.53 -0.44 -3.95
N ARG A 503 -8.23 -0.57 -2.66
CA ARG A 503 -7.36 0.36 -1.92
C ARG A 503 -5.97 0.42 -2.53
N ASN A 504 -5.32 -0.74 -2.74
CA ASN A 504 -4.00 -0.79 -3.36
C ASN A 504 -4.01 -0.12 -4.74
N ARG A 505 -5.02 -0.42 -5.57
CA ARG A 505 -5.23 0.24 -6.86
C ARG A 505 -5.34 1.77 -6.71
N LEU A 506 -6.21 2.27 -5.83
CA LEU A 506 -6.43 3.71 -5.66
C LEU A 506 -5.19 4.44 -5.11
N GLU A 507 -4.57 3.90 -4.06
CA GLU A 507 -3.48 4.59 -3.35
C GLU A 507 -2.17 4.53 -4.15
N HIS A 508 -1.84 3.37 -4.74
CA HIS A 508 -0.53 3.15 -5.35
C HIS A 508 -0.52 3.30 -6.87
N TYR A 509 -1.52 2.77 -7.57
CA TYR A 509 -1.57 2.81 -9.05
C TYR A 509 -2.25 4.07 -9.59
N CYS A 510 -3.33 4.52 -8.94
CA CYS A 510 -4.02 5.76 -9.31
C CYS A 510 -3.39 7.01 -8.67
N ARG A 511 -2.54 6.87 -7.64
CA ARG A 511 -1.99 7.97 -6.82
C ARG A 511 -3.08 8.85 -6.17
N GLY A 512 -4.24 8.26 -5.90
CA GLY A 512 -5.44 8.94 -5.39
C GLY A 512 -6.29 9.64 -6.46
N TYR A 513 -5.90 9.61 -7.73
CA TYR A 513 -6.65 10.16 -8.87
C TYR A 513 -7.43 9.04 -9.57
N GLU A 514 -8.71 8.88 -9.25
CA GLU A 514 -9.57 7.84 -9.81
C GLU A 514 -10.13 8.23 -11.19
N TRP A 515 -10.74 7.29 -11.92
CA TRP A 515 -11.28 7.51 -13.27
C TRP A 515 -12.19 8.74 -13.39
N ASN A 516 -12.97 9.04 -12.34
CA ASN A 516 -13.88 10.17 -12.30
C ASN A 516 -13.15 11.51 -12.19
N TYR A 517 -11.89 11.54 -11.72
CA TYR A 517 -11.04 12.73 -11.78
C TYR A 517 -10.85 13.18 -13.22
N MET A 518 -10.60 12.27 -14.16
CA MET A 518 -10.29 12.62 -15.56
C MET A 518 -11.50 13.18 -16.32
N VAL A 519 -12.73 12.89 -15.88
CA VAL A 519 -13.96 13.34 -16.55
C VAL A 519 -14.07 14.86 -16.56
N GLY A 520 -14.36 15.43 -17.72
CA GLY A 520 -14.47 16.89 -17.93
C GLY A 520 -13.17 17.55 -18.38
N HIS A 521 -12.01 16.95 -18.12
CA HIS A 521 -10.74 17.45 -18.64
C HIS A 521 -10.58 17.09 -20.13
N GLU A 522 -10.15 18.04 -20.96
CA GLU A 522 -9.96 17.84 -22.41
C GLU A 522 -11.17 17.20 -23.13
N GLY A 523 -12.39 17.43 -22.63
CA GLY A 523 -13.63 16.85 -23.15
C GLY A 523 -13.78 15.34 -22.93
N ILE A 524 -13.02 14.74 -22.01
CA ILE A 524 -13.17 13.34 -21.62
C ILE A 524 -14.53 13.14 -20.94
N THR A 525 -15.28 12.17 -21.43
CA THR A 525 -16.61 11.85 -20.92
C THR A 525 -16.59 10.69 -19.96
N THR A 526 -17.66 10.55 -19.19
CA THR A 526 -17.95 9.39 -18.37
C THR A 526 -17.95 8.08 -19.19
N GLN A 527 -18.35 8.12 -20.46
CA GLN A 527 -18.33 6.98 -21.37
C GLN A 527 -16.91 6.58 -21.77
N ASP A 528 -16.04 7.56 -22.06
CA ASP A 528 -14.63 7.31 -22.37
C ASP A 528 -13.93 6.56 -21.22
N MET A 529 -14.30 6.90 -19.99
CA MET A 529 -13.71 6.31 -18.79
C MET A 529 -14.32 4.97 -18.39
N ALA A 530 -15.28 4.43 -19.15
CA ALA A 530 -16.05 3.25 -18.75
C ALA A 530 -15.17 2.02 -18.46
N CYS A 531 -14.11 1.78 -19.24
CA CYS A 531 -13.21 0.62 -19.05
C CYS A 531 -12.32 0.72 -17.81
N TYR A 532 -12.19 1.92 -17.25
CA TYR A 532 -11.35 2.20 -16.08
C TYR A 532 -12.13 2.18 -14.76
N ARG A 533 -13.45 1.97 -14.80
CA ARG A 533 -14.26 1.81 -13.59
C ARG A 533 -14.06 0.44 -12.99
N TYR A 534 -13.61 0.43 -11.74
CA TYR A 534 -13.45 -0.79 -10.95
C TYR A 534 -14.81 -1.37 -10.56
N PRO A 535 -14.97 -2.72 -10.52
CA PRO A 535 -16.23 -3.33 -10.06
C PRO A 535 -16.65 -2.80 -8.70
N SER A 536 -17.95 -2.64 -8.47
CA SER A 536 -18.50 -2.23 -7.20
C SER A 536 -18.26 -3.28 -6.11
N ASP A 537 -18.28 -2.87 -4.84
CA ASP A 537 -18.10 -3.80 -3.72
C ASP A 537 -19.18 -4.88 -3.69
N GLN A 538 -20.40 -4.58 -4.16
CA GLN A 538 -21.46 -5.58 -4.31
C GLN A 538 -21.11 -6.61 -5.39
N GLU A 539 -20.63 -6.19 -6.57
CA GLU A 539 -20.23 -7.11 -7.63
C GLU A 539 -19.05 -8.02 -7.21
N LEU A 540 -18.10 -7.46 -6.46
CA LEU A 540 -16.98 -8.21 -5.88
C LEU A 540 -17.49 -9.24 -4.87
N PHE A 541 -18.39 -8.84 -3.97
CA PHE A 541 -19.00 -9.70 -2.96
C PHE A 541 -19.82 -10.84 -3.59
N ASP A 542 -20.71 -10.52 -4.53
CA ASP A 542 -21.59 -11.50 -5.20
C ASP A 542 -20.79 -12.53 -6.01
N THR A 543 -19.65 -12.13 -6.58
CA THR A 543 -18.76 -13.03 -7.32
C THR A 543 -17.85 -13.85 -6.39
N GLY A 544 -17.68 -13.41 -5.13
CA GLY A 544 -16.62 -13.92 -4.25
C GLY A 544 -15.23 -13.68 -4.84
N LEU A 545 -15.06 -12.57 -5.57
CA LEU A 545 -13.86 -12.32 -6.37
C LEU A 545 -12.64 -12.03 -5.50
N ARG A 546 -11.59 -12.82 -5.68
CA ARG A 546 -10.27 -12.61 -5.08
C ARG A 546 -9.21 -12.33 -6.15
N GLY A 547 -8.28 -11.44 -5.84
CA GLY A 547 -7.10 -11.19 -6.67
C GLY A 547 -5.85 -11.63 -5.93
N ILE A 548 -5.23 -12.72 -6.37
CA ILE A 548 -4.08 -13.32 -5.68
C ILE A 548 -2.77 -13.05 -6.43
N HIS A 549 -1.67 -12.92 -5.70
CA HIS A 549 -0.32 -12.82 -6.27
C HIS A 549 0.37 -14.18 -6.23
N LEU A 550 0.79 -14.68 -7.39
CA LEU A 550 1.44 -15.98 -7.50
C LEU A 550 2.76 -16.04 -6.71
N SER A 551 3.47 -14.90 -6.59
CA SER A 551 4.69 -14.78 -5.80
C SER A 551 4.50 -15.07 -4.30
N ASN A 552 3.29 -15.02 -3.76
CA ASN A 552 3.03 -15.40 -2.36
C ASN A 552 3.14 -16.92 -2.15
N TYR A 553 2.98 -17.69 -3.22
CA TYR A 553 2.78 -19.14 -3.16
C TYR A 553 3.90 -19.95 -3.82
N VAL A 554 4.63 -19.32 -4.74
CA VAL A 554 5.71 -19.94 -5.51
C VAL A 554 6.94 -19.07 -5.36
N TYR A 555 8.11 -19.69 -5.19
CA TYR A 555 9.38 -18.98 -5.19
C TYR A 555 9.52 -18.18 -6.49
N TRP A 556 9.79 -16.88 -6.36
CA TRP A 556 9.70 -15.93 -7.45
C TRP A 556 11.07 -15.31 -7.74
N GLU A 557 11.69 -15.70 -8.85
CA GLU A 557 12.96 -15.13 -9.31
C GLU A 557 12.89 -14.82 -10.81
N ALA A 558 12.89 -13.52 -11.12
CA ALA A 558 12.57 -13.01 -12.44
C ALA A 558 13.64 -13.32 -13.50
N ASN A 559 14.91 -13.51 -13.10
CA ASN A 559 15.99 -13.88 -14.00
C ASN A 559 15.89 -15.37 -14.40
N GLU A 560 15.52 -16.24 -13.47
CA GLU A 560 15.22 -17.65 -13.76
C GLU A 560 14.00 -17.80 -14.66
N HIS A 561 12.93 -17.05 -14.38
CA HIS A 561 11.75 -17.02 -15.25
C HIS A 561 12.12 -16.62 -16.67
N GLY A 562 12.92 -15.55 -16.84
CA GLY A 562 13.38 -15.05 -18.13
C GLY A 562 14.10 -16.12 -18.96
N LYS A 563 15.07 -16.82 -18.38
CA LYS A 563 15.80 -17.91 -19.04
C LYS A 563 14.85 -19.04 -19.44
N MET A 564 13.99 -19.47 -18.51
CA MET A 564 13.07 -20.59 -18.76
C MET A 564 12.11 -20.30 -19.91
N VAL A 565 11.50 -19.11 -19.96
CA VAL A 565 10.51 -18.79 -21.01
C VAL A 565 11.17 -18.56 -22.38
N GLN A 566 12.43 -18.11 -22.41
CA GLN A 566 13.21 -18.05 -23.65
C GLN A 566 13.45 -19.46 -24.20
N GLU A 567 13.98 -20.36 -23.37
CA GLU A 567 14.33 -21.72 -23.77
C GLU A 567 13.10 -22.54 -24.16
N LYS A 568 12.01 -22.42 -23.40
CA LYS A 568 10.83 -23.28 -23.56
C LYS A 568 9.80 -22.75 -24.54
N TYR A 569 9.65 -21.42 -24.62
CA TYR A 569 8.54 -20.78 -25.35
C TYR A 569 9.02 -19.78 -26.39
N GLY A 570 10.32 -19.64 -26.60
CA GLY A 570 10.89 -18.71 -27.57
C GLY A 570 10.56 -17.25 -27.26
N PHE A 571 10.45 -16.89 -25.98
CA PHE A 571 10.28 -15.49 -25.57
C PHE A 571 11.41 -14.61 -26.13
N GLU A 572 11.05 -13.44 -26.67
CA GLU A 572 12.01 -12.51 -27.26
C GLU A 572 12.34 -11.38 -26.29
N THR A 573 13.60 -10.95 -26.25
CA THR A 573 14.02 -9.75 -25.53
C THR A 573 13.90 -8.50 -26.40
N ALA A 574 14.16 -7.33 -25.83
CA ALA A 574 14.26 -6.10 -26.58
C ALA A 574 15.23 -6.24 -27.76
N ASP A 575 14.80 -5.73 -28.93
CA ASP A 575 15.58 -5.73 -30.17
C ASP A 575 16.79 -4.77 -30.06
N GLU A 576 16.66 -3.73 -29.24
CA GLU A 576 17.69 -2.72 -28.98
C GLU A 576 17.95 -2.54 -27.47
N PRO A 577 19.15 -2.11 -27.05
CA PRO A 577 19.43 -1.75 -25.66
C PRO A 577 18.61 -0.54 -25.19
N PHE A 578 18.18 -0.57 -23.92
CA PHE A 578 17.54 0.58 -23.28
C PHE A 578 18.57 1.61 -22.80
N ASP A 579 18.20 2.89 -22.85
CA ASP A 579 19.09 3.97 -22.40
C ASP A 579 19.26 3.99 -20.88
N ARG A 580 18.19 3.69 -20.12
CA ARG A 580 18.13 3.88 -18.66
C ARG A 580 18.27 2.60 -17.84
N THR A 581 18.57 1.47 -18.49
CA THR A 581 18.86 0.22 -17.79
C THR A 581 19.61 -0.77 -18.69
N TYR A 582 20.34 -1.71 -18.09
CA TYR A 582 21.06 -2.77 -18.79
C TYR A 582 20.20 -4.03 -19.05
N ARG A 583 19.04 -4.17 -18.39
CA ARG A 583 18.17 -5.35 -18.55
C ARG A 583 17.33 -5.23 -19.82
N ILE A 584 17.44 -6.21 -20.71
CA ILE A 584 16.74 -6.23 -22.01
C ILE A 584 15.47 -7.11 -22.03
N MET A 585 15.15 -7.79 -20.94
CA MET A 585 14.01 -8.73 -20.87
C MET A 585 12.82 -8.24 -20.02
N SER A 586 12.92 -7.03 -19.45
CA SER A 586 11.93 -6.47 -18.53
C SER A 586 11.11 -5.36 -19.20
N ASN A 587 9.82 -5.26 -18.87
CA ASN A 587 8.93 -4.14 -19.24
C ASN A 587 8.86 -3.92 -20.77
N LEU A 588 8.78 -5.01 -21.55
CA LEU A 588 8.67 -4.93 -23.02
C LEU A 588 7.26 -4.53 -23.49
N ASP A 589 6.28 -4.62 -22.59
CA ASP A 589 4.89 -4.23 -22.77
C ASP A 589 4.67 -2.71 -22.76
N ASP A 590 5.66 -1.95 -22.32
CA ASP A 590 5.66 -0.49 -22.43
C ASP A 590 7.08 0.06 -22.65
N MET A 591 7.34 0.54 -23.87
CA MET A 591 8.63 1.12 -24.26
C MET A 591 9.04 2.31 -23.37
N HIS A 592 8.06 3.00 -22.79
CA HIS A 592 8.29 4.17 -21.96
C HIS A 592 8.59 3.82 -20.51
N GLU A 593 8.24 2.63 -20.04
CA GLU A 593 8.62 2.20 -18.69
C GLU A 593 10.13 2.18 -18.52
N ASN A 594 10.89 1.56 -19.42
CA ASN A 594 12.37 1.66 -19.38
C ASN A 594 12.92 3.01 -19.92
N GLY A 595 12.04 3.97 -20.18
CA GLY A 595 12.31 5.21 -20.89
C GLY A 595 11.80 6.43 -20.13
N VAL A 596 10.98 7.26 -20.78
CA VAL A 596 10.55 8.56 -20.24
C VAL A 596 9.73 8.46 -18.92
N HIS A 597 9.06 7.34 -18.63
CA HIS A 597 8.34 7.14 -17.36
C HIS A 597 9.34 7.11 -16.19
N ASP A 598 10.42 6.34 -16.34
CA ASP A 598 11.46 6.28 -15.32
C ASP A 598 12.44 7.44 -15.34
N TYR A 599 12.51 8.20 -16.44
CA TYR A 599 13.13 9.51 -16.42
C TYR A 599 12.40 10.45 -15.46
N MET A 600 11.06 10.44 -15.47
CA MET A 600 10.29 11.21 -14.50
C MET A 600 10.51 10.78 -13.06
N LYS A 601 10.74 9.49 -12.80
CA LYS A 601 11.14 9.03 -11.47
C LYS A 601 12.48 9.63 -11.02
N PHE A 602 13.46 9.68 -11.92
CA PHE A 602 14.74 10.34 -11.64
C PHE A 602 14.57 11.83 -11.39
N VAL A 603 13.84 12.54 -12.25
CA VAL A 603 13.57 13.98 -12.07
C VAL A 603 12.91 14.24 -10.71
N LYS A 604 11.94 13.42 -10.30
CA LYS A 604 11.23 13.58 -9.03
C LYS A 604 12.10 13.26 -7.82
N LEU A 605 12.76 12.10 -7.84
CA LEU A 605 13.28 11.43 -6.62
C LEU A 605 14.79 11.17 -6.66
N GLY A 606 15.47 11.49 -7.75
CA GLY A 606 16.92 11.37 -7.89
C GLY A 606 17.45 9.95 -8.20
N TYR A 607 16.57 8.98 -8.49
CA TYR A 607 16.96 7.63 -8.92
C TYR A 607 16.04 7.10 -10.04
N GLY A 608 16.53 6.17 -10.85
CA GLY A 608 15.87 5.66 -12.05
C GLY A 608 15.66 4.14 -12.07
N ARG A 609 15.37 3.61 -13.26
CA ARG A 609 15.12 2.17 -13.49
C ARG A 609 16.36 1.32 -13.27
N CYS A 610 17.55 1.83 -13.57
CA CYS A 610 18.78 1.07 -13.34
C CYS A 610 18.96 0.77 -11.86
N THR A 611 18.67 1.74 -10.98
CA THR A 611 18.68 1.51 -9.53
C THR A 611 17.75 0.39 -9.07
N ASP A 612 16.53 0.27 -9.64
CA ASP A 612 15.63 -0.83 -9.30
C ASP A 612 16.20 -2.19 -9.71
N HIS A 613 16.59 -2.32 -10.98
CA HIS A 613 17.11 -3.58 -11.53
C HIS A 613 18.41 -3.99 -10.85
N ALA A 614 19.32 -3.04 -10.65
CA ALA A 614 20.59 -3.26 -9.97
C ALA A 614 20.39 -3.63 -8.49
N SER A 615 19.41 -3.04 -7.80
CA SER A 615 19.08 -3.44 -6.42
C SER A 615 18.57 -4.87 -6.34
N LYS A 616 17.70 -5.29 -7.28
CA LYS A 616 17.23 -6.68 -7.38
C LYS A 616 18.38 -7.66 -7.68
N ASP A 617 19.27 -7.31 -8.61
CA ASP A 617 20.39 -8.18 -8.96
C ASP A 617 21.48 -8.25 -7.89
N VAL A 618 21.65 -7.20 -7.06
CA VAL A 618 22.49 -7.28 -5.85
C VAL A 618 21.90 -8.25 -4.84
N ARG A 619 20.58 -8.17 -4.59
CA ARG A 619 19.86 -9.10 -3.69
C ARG A 619 19.95 -10.55 -4.18
N ALA A 620 19.77 -10.77 -5.48
CA ALA A 620 19.90 -12.08 -6.11
C ALA A 620 21.35 -12.58 -6.25
N ASN A 621 22.36 -11.86 -5.72
CA ASN A 621 23.79 -12.17 -5.85
C ASN A 621 24.29 -12.29 -7.30
N LEU A 622 23.63 -11.62 -8.24
CA LEU A 622 24.02 -11.54 -9.65
C LEU A 622 24.96 -10.37 -9.95
N LEU A 623 24.93 -9.33 -9.12
CA LEU A 623 25.83 -8.19 -9.18
C LEU A 623 26.46 -7.91 -7.80
N SER A 624 27.74 -7.56 -7.78
CA SER A 624 28.30 -6.89 -6.61
C SER A 624 27.77 -5.47 -6.52
N ARG A 625 27.69 -4.92 -5.30
CA ARG A 625 27.29 -3.52 -5.06
C ARG A 625 28.11 -2.52 -5.90
N GLY A 626 29.42 -2.74 -6.03
CA GLY A 626 30.31 -1.87 -6.81
C GLY A 626 29.95 -1.85 -8.30
N GLN A 627 29.79 -3.02 -8.93
CA GLN A 627 29.34 -3.12 -10.33
C GLN A 627 27.97 -2.45 -10.53
N ALA A 628 27.09 -2.62 -9.55
CA ALA A 628 25.75 -2.06 -9.57
C ALA A 628 25.76 -0.52 -9.51
N VAL A 629 26.64 0.07 -8.71
CA VAL A 629 26.89 1.53 -8.67
C VAL A 629 27.36 2.06 -10.02
N ASP A 630 28.29 1.38 -10.69
CA ASP A 630 28.80 1.82 -12.00
C ASP A 630 27.71 1.80 -13.08
N LEU A 631 26.80 0.82 -13.03
CA LEU A 631 25.63 0.79 -13.91
C LEU A 631 24.69 1.97 -13.64
N ILE A 632 24.42 2.29 -12.36
CA ILE A 632 23.57 3.45 -12.01
C ILE A 632 24.18 4.75 -12.53
N ARG A 633 25.49 4.97 -12.33
CA ARG A 633 26.22 6.14 -12.85
C ARG A 633 26.02 6.29 -14.35
N LYS A 634 26.11 5.18 -15.08
CA LYS A 634 25.96 5.15 -16.54
C LYS A 634 24.54 5.45 -17.01
N HIS A 635 23.51 5.00 -16.30
CA HIS A 635 22.16 4.90 -16.87
C HIS A 635 21.11 5.86 -16.27
N ASP A 636 21.09 6.07 -14.95
CA ASP A 636 19.91 6.67 -14.28
C ASP A 636 19.65 8.14 -14.64
N HIS A 637 20.67 8.89 -15.03
CA HIS A 637 20.55 10.30 -15.36
C HIS A 637 20.21 10.56 -16.83
N ILE A 638 20.30 9.55 -17.70
CA ILE A 638 20.14 9.71 -19.15
C ILE A 638 18.71 10.12 -19.49
N LYS A 639 18.56 11.23 -20.21
CA LYS A 639 17.30 11.61 -20.86
C LYS A 639 17.10 10.67 -22.07
N PRO A 640 16.01 9.88 -22.11
CA PRO A 640 15.96 8.70 -22.96
C PRO A 640 15.44 9.02 -24.37
N ARG A 641 15.85 8.23 -25.37
CA ARG A 641 15.51 8.47 -26.78
C ARG A 641 14.03 8.31 -27.10
N ASP A 642 13.32 7.46 -26.35
CA ASP A 642 11.88 7.22 -26.54
C ASP A 642 11.01 8.44 -26.17
N LEU A 643 11.59 9.43 -25.49
CA LEU A 643 10.92 10.71 -25.25
C LEU A 643 10.47 11.36 -26.56
N VAL A 644 11.27 11.27 -27.63
CA VAL A 644 10.91 11.85 -28.94
C VAL A 644 9.58 11.30 -29.44
N ARG A 645 9.41 9.98 -29.37
CA ARG A 645 8.14 9.31 -29.72
C ARG A 645 7.00 9.78 -28.84
N TRP A 646 7.23 9.95 -27.54
CA TRP A 646 6.18 10.40 -26.62
C TRP A 646 5.75 11.86 -26.88
N LEU A 647 6.71 12.74 -27.14
CA LEU A 647 6.47 14.15 -27.50
C LEU A 647 5.66 14.26 -28.80
N GLU A 648 6.06 13.52 -29.84
CA GLU A 648 5.31 13.44 -31.11
C GLU A 648 3.91 12.85 -30.90
N TYR A 649 3.81 11.79 -30.10
CA TYR A 649 2.55 11.11 -29.81
C TYR A 649 1.55 12.02 -29.09
N THR A 650 2.03 12.81 -28.14
CA THR A 650 1.18 13.70 -27.33
C THR A 650 1.01 15.09 -27.93
N GLY A 651 1.89 15.49 -28.86
CA GLY A 651 1.94 16.85 -29.42
C GLY A 651 2.56 17.87 -28.45
N MET A 652 3.36 17.42 -27.49
CA MET A 652 4.06 18.27 -26.53
C MET A 652 5.46 18.60 -27.02
N THR A 653 5.95 19.81 -26.75
CA THR A 653 7.35 20.17 -27.05
C THR A 653 8.27 19.72 -25.92
N GLU A 654 9.55 19.49 -26.24
CA GLU A 654 10.55 19.10 -25.21
C GLU A 654 10.72 20.19 -24.14
N THR A 655 10.68 21.46 -24.53
CA THR A 655 10.74 22.60 -23.59
C THR A 655 9.54 22.61 -22.63
N GLU A 656 8.34 22.36 -23.14
CA GLU A 656 7.13 22.27 -22.31
C GLU A 656 7.20 21.06 -21.37
N PHE A 657 7.71 19.93 -21.85
CA PHE A 657 7.94 18.74 -21.03
C PHE A 657 8.91 19.03 -19.88
N ASP A 658 10.10 19.60 -20.18
CA ASP A 658 11.12 19.87 -19.17
C ASP A 658 10.63 20.87 -18.11
N ALA A 659 9.93 21.92 -18.55
CA ALA A 659 9.31 22.92 -17.68
C ALA A 659 8.30 22.30 -16.68
N ILE A 660 7.40 21.45 -17.17
CA ILE A 660 6.42 20.77 -16.30
C ILE A 660 7.12 19.76 -15.39
N ALA A 661 8.07 18.98 -15.92
CA ALA A 661 8.81 17.97 -15.17
C ALA A 661 9.53 18.59 -13.97
N ASP A 662 10.07 19.80 -14.14
CA ASP A 662 10.78 20.55 -13.12
C ASP A 662 9.96 20.84 -11.87
N THR A 663 8.64 21.07 -12.05
CA THR A 663 7.71 21.34 -10.94
C THR A 663 7.53 20.17 -9.96
N PHE A 664 8.00 18.97 -10.32
CA PHE A 664 7.88 17.77 -9.49
C PHE A 664 9.17 17.39 -8.76
N ARG A 665 10.25 18.18 -8.89
CA ARG A 665 11.51 17.89 -8.20
C ARG A 665 11.34 17.98 -6.69
N ASP A 666 11.62 16.88 -6.00
CA ASP A 666 11.52 16.83 -4.55
C ASP A 666 12.61 17.73 -3.91
N PRO A 667 12.22 18.73 -3.08
CA PRO A 667 13.18 19.65 -2.46
C PRO A 667 14.12 18.97 -1.46
N ARG A 668 13.82 17.74 -1.01
CA ARG A 668 14.71 16.93 -0.16
C ARG A 668 15.87 16.31 -0.93
N VAL A 669 15.74 16.22 -2.25
CA VAL A 669 16.71 15.58 -3.16
C VAL A 669 17.48 16.62 -3.95
N TRP A 670 16.77 17.61 -4.49
CA TRP A 670 17.30 18.50 -5.51
C TRP A 670 17.62 19.89 -4.99
N GLU A 671 18.73 20.45 -5.42
CA GLU A 671 19.14 21.85 -5.25
C GLU A 671 19.42 22.46 -6.63
N PHE A 672 19.32 23.78 -6.75
CA PHE A 672 19.60 24.48 -8.01
C PHE A 672 20.74 25.47 -7.79
N GLU A 673 21.89 25.19 -8.38
CA GLU A 673 23.12 25.97 -8.24
C GLU A 673 23.74 26.19 -9.63
N ASP A 674 24.24 27.39 -9.91
CA ASP A 674 24.95 27.75 -11.16
C ASP A 674 24.21 27.34 -12.46
N GLY A 675 22.88 27.48 -12.46
CA GLY A 675 22.04 27.15 -13.62
C GLY A 675 21.82 25.65 -13.83
N ARG A 676 22.15 24.80 -12.84
CA ARG A 676 22.03 23.34 -12.94
C ARG A 676 21.35 22.75 -11.72
N TRP A 677 20.63 21.66 -11.98
CA TRP A 677 20.09 20.80 -10.95
C TRP A 677 21.16 19.90 -10.37
N ILE A 678 21.28 19.92 -9.05
CA ILE A 678 22.24 19.11 -8.32
C ILE A 678 21.53 18.25 -7.28
N LYS A 679 22.10 17.07 -7.00
CA LYS A 679 21.59 16.17 -5.96
C LYS A 679 22.71 15.35 -5.30
N PRO A 680 22.51 14.86 -4.07
CA PRO A 680 23.38 13.86 -3.46
C PRO A 680 23.51 12.58 -4.33
N ASN A 681 24.67 11.93 -4.26
CA ASN A 681 24.98 10.69 -4.98
C ASN A 681 25.24 9.52 -4.03
N LEU A 682 24.93 8.31 -4.52
CA LEU A 682 25.11 7.06 -3.78
C LEU A 682 26.58 6.72 -3.48
N TRP A 683 27.52 7.29 -4.24
CA TRP A 683 28.90 6.79 -4.32
C TRP A 683 29.97 7.75 -3.81
N ASP A 684 29.59 8.91 -3.25
CA ASP A 684 30.55 9.89 -2.76
C ASP A 684 30.21 10.31 -1.32
N GLU A 685 31.10 9.99 -0.37
CA GLU A 685 31.00 10.44 1.03
C GLU A 685 31.42 11.93 1.20
N ASN A 686 32.03 12.53 0.18
CA ASN A 686 32.61 13.89 0.19
C ASN A 686 31.87 14.84 -0.77
N ASP A 687 30.70 15.36 -0.39
CA ASP A 687 30.03 16.56 -0.95
C ASP A 687 29.88 16.70 -2.50
N SER A 688 30.25 15.70 -3.30
CA SER A 688 30.13 15.74 -4.76
C SER A 688 28.71 15.38 -5.16
N LYS A 689 28.01 16.42 -5.59
CA LYS A 689 26.64 16.34 -6.08
C LYS A 689 26.66 16.08 -7.58
N PHE A 690 25.71 15.28 -8.07
CA PHE A 690 25.42 15.24 -9.51
C PHE A 690 25.22 16.68 -10.01
N GLY A 691 25.70 17.01 -11.20
CA GLY A 691 25.60 18.37 -11.75
C GLY A 691 26.64 19.38 -11.24
N LYS A 692 27.42 19.09 -10.18
CA LYS A 692 28.58 19.91 -9.77
C LYS A 692 29.84 19.52 -10.54
N GLY A 693 30.45 20.50 -11.22
CA GLY A 693 31.89 20.56 -11.53
C GLY A 693 32.62 19.26 -11.87
N SER A 694 32.13 18.49 -12.84
CA SER A 694 32.96 17.63 -13.68
C SER A 694 32.58 17.91 -15.12
N GLY A 695 33.57 18.32 -15.92
CA GLY A 695 33.42 18.30 -17.36
C GLY A 695 33.40 16.84 -17.77
N ASP A 696 32.21 16.26 -17.86
CA ASP A 696 31.97 15.07 -18.66
C ASP A 696 30.62 15.23 -19.36
N THR A 697 30.71 14.87 -20.63
CA THR A 697 29.84 15.03 -21.79
C THR A 697 28.43 14.51 -21.65
#